data_AF-A0A8C5JVF4-F1
#
_entry.id   AF-A0A8C5JVF4-F1
#
_cell.length_a   1.000
_cell.length_b   1.000
_cell.length_c   1.000
_cell.angle_alpha   90.00
_cell.angle_beta   90.00
_cell.angle_gamma   90.00
#
_symmetry.space_group_name_H-M   'P 1'
#
loop_
_entity.id
_entity.type
_entity.pdbx_description
1 polymer ?
#
loop_
_entity_poly.entity_id
_entity_poly.type
_entity_poly.pdbx_seq_one_letter_code
_entity_poly.pdbx_strand_id
1 'polypeptide(L)'
;ALPSMSQPIPVQITVVSAQDLKTLKSSLAYTLVRVEYNGAVLGDSSKTHVLPDGTAEYDFSSSFEYSPEGPNSLDILVQKPVLLTLLEVTSKDKKKPDKITPLAQAVVDLLPLLQGTALSFTASMTTPCSLAGLEVIVSTRELLLSATDFSSGNLLSVTVEAAYSVPDAFTADSQQNYMVCLQMPAAAEKELPLLFKNGLLKAGGEKEPFPRPKNWPVGPILAPNALNIPGSFIVGGPYEDEDGDLNKSEDKEFRTQAESSRRVVWDMETRCFLDADAVAIADLVPLRRITVCSASQCLALCFQKDEDKPIAFHGVAYVNMMHLLCPGVTQIRGAFRVFNYEDSEVFEKVRAAGPAPALHLGAWEQGQWQRMCGCVLSISLCQHWLQTARHREQCFSPQLYSEAGTFLVMEIKLDRPLVPKRLREELAQRVQELIPPRPALAPRTEGAKKVVEDYHKRVTSVAVAILREYHELFGKQFLEQGVMDHETMEEQKRQLNYELNTSGKYFAFKEQLKYSVVKIVREKYLKTTAFETKEQLQAFLSELYVYLVDHMHMALNKLLSGEDVSPAPPPNSTSQQLLLFAREAEAIKDLKLASLFYNQVREPQISLIQAWLDYGAFCLLYEDATKAQECFQQAVCLDPQHGVGCIPHTTLRTYEEAEIFFEDACSLEPPSIIAWTLTGLFYEMQNNYIQAERSFREAKKLLRAELEEERRILEAAEEEGKKPTPPSSQPGNRQSQEPPLPPPGFCSMLQGFFCLRWDVRTCFGSRNKNPTLRLTETHFLAAPEPQPPPCTIFMKSVEFLMQFNAVRFVHKALAHELLSLQGGPTCAYYLALGWTYQLREDLPRWEECLREAVRIEPLNPNVWAQKGHLCYQQKDFDKAKDCYERVISFEEDAADMHFVYLRLGSIYLDEKKYARAKHIFLLACDNSASCLTWLGVGIACYRLEEMLEAEDALSEANALNNTNPEVWGYLALICLQVSGGRQLEAEQCYKYTVKLGLKNNTLLHEIREAQQRFGFGDPSL
;
A
#
# COMPACT_ATOMS: atom_id res chain seq x y z
N ALA A 1 -55.72 -5.49 0.55
CA ALA A 1 -56.08 -4.16 1.06
C ALA A 1 -55.87 -3.19 -0.09
N LEU A 2 -56.82 -2.30 -0.37
CA LEU A 2 -56.62 -1.20 -1.33
C LEU A 2 -55.35 -0.42 -0.94
N PRO A 3 -54.50 0.01 -1.89
CA PRO A 3 -53.39 0.88 -1.56
C PRO A 3 -53.98 2.16 -0.95
N SER A 4 -53.55 2.50 0.26
CA SER A 4 -53.92 3.76 0.88
C SER A 4 -53.40 4.89 -0.02
N MET A 5 -54.29 5.54 -0.75
CA MET A 5 -54.00 6.79 -1.45
C MET A 5 -53.41 7.76 -0.42
N SER A 6 -52.10 8.00 -0.50
CA SER A 6 -51.42 9.02 0.29
C SER A 6 -52.11 10.35 0.00
N GLN A 7 -52.57 11.05 1.03
CA GLN A 7 -53.18 12.37 0.85
C GLN A 7 -52.15 13.32 0.21
N PRO A 8 -52.56 14.19 -0.72
CA PRO A 8 -51.64 15.14 -1.34
C PRO A 8 -51.07 16.10 -0.28
N ILE A 9 -49.76 16.25 -0.26
CA ILE A 9 -49.05 17.11 0.70
C ILE A 9 -48.91 18.51 0.07
N PRO A 10 -49.43 19.59 0.70
CA PRO A 10 -49.28 20.93 0.17
C PRO A 10 -47.86 21.46 0.43
N VAL A 11 -47.17 21.87 -0.64
CA VAL A 11 -45.90 22.61 -0.57
C VAL A 11 -46.22 24.10 -0.68
N GLN A 12 -45.93 24.86 0.38
CA GLN A 12 -46.20 26.29 0.46
C GLN A 12 -44.94 27.09 0.13
N ILE A 13 -45.06 28.05 -0.80
CA ILE A 13 -44.01 28.97 -1.24
C ILE A 13 -44.43 30.37 -0.83
N THR A 14 -43.65 31.00 0.05
CA THR A 14 -43.88 32.36 0.55
C THR A 14 -42.74 33.27 0.10
N VAL A 15 -43.05 34.30 -0.66
CA VAL A 15 -42.12 35.37 -1.04
C VAL A 15 -42.28 36.50 -0.02
N VAL A 16 -41.26 36.72 0.80
CA VAL A 16 -41.30 37.64 1.94
C VAL A 16 -40.96 39.06 1.47
N SER A 17 -39.72 39.25 1.03
CA SER A 17 -39.20 40.56 0.65
C SER A 17 -38.29 40.48 -0.57
N ALA A 18 -38.08 41.59 -1.26
CA ALA A 18 -37.01 41.77 -2.22
C ALA A 18 -36.12 42.93 -1.80
N GLN A 19 -34.80 42.79 -2.00
CA GLN A 19 -33.76 43.73 -1.62
C GLN A 19 -32.96 44.18 -2.86
N ASP A 20 -32.38 45.37 -2.79
CA ASP A 20 -31.50 45.96 -3.81
C ASP A 20 -32.12 46.18 -5.21
N LEU A 21 -33.45 46.39 -5.27
CA LEU A 21 -34.19 46.56 -6.53
C LEU A 21 -33.78 47.80 -7.35
N LYS A 22 -33.20 48.82 -6.69
CA LYS A 22 -32.72 50.05 -7.35
C LYS A 22 -31.61 49.81 -8.36
N THR A 23 -30.88 48.71 -8.22
CA THR A 23 -29.78 48.36 -9.12
C THR A 23 -30.27 47.89 -10.49
N LEU A 24 -31.54 47.47 -10.59
CA LEU A 24 -32.14 46.90 -11.80
C LEU A 24 -32.61 47.97 -12.80
N LYS A 25 -33.00 49.18 -12.33
CA LYS A 25 -33.37 50.39 -13.11
C LYS A 25 -33.67 51.59 -12.19
N SER A 26 -33.39 52.81 -12.64
CA SER A 26 -33.47 54.05 -11.82
C SER A 26 -34.89 54.61 -11.56
N SER A 27 -35.97 54.00 -12.08
CA SER A 27 -37.34 54.53 -11.99
C SER A 27 -38.42 53.45 -11.78
N LEU A 28 -38.22 52.55 -10.82
CA LEU A 28 -39.21 51.52 -10.46
C LEU A 28 -40.23 52.08 -9.46
N ALA A 29 -41.51 52.13 -9.82
CA ALA A 29 -42.59 52.60 -8.93
C ALA A 29 -43.42 51.44 -8.34
N TYR A 30 -43.71 50.41 -9.14
CA TYR A 30 -44.50 49.25 -8.73
C TYR A 30 -43.91 47.96 -9.31
N THR A 31 -43.81 46.95 -8.46
CA THR A 31 -43.30 45.62 -8.80
C THR A 31 -44.29 44.52 -8.38
N LEU A 32 -44.26 43.41 -9.11
CA LEU A 32 -45.09 42.23 -8.86
C LEU A 32 -44.23 40.98 -9.04
N VAL A 33 -44.43 39.96 -8.21
CA VAL A 33 -43.74 38.67 -8.32
C VAL A 33 -44.71 37.61 -8.82
N ARG A 34 -44.30 36.90 -9.88
CA ARG A 34 -44.99 35.73 -10.41
C ARG A 34 -44.26 34.46 -10.00
N VAL A 35 -45.00 33.50 -9.44
CA VAL A 35 -44.48 32.17 -9.07
C VAL A 35 -44.95 31.14 -10.08
N GLU A 36 -44.01 30.42 -10.69
CA GLU A 36 -44.30 29.35 -11.66
C GLU A 36 -43.59 28.05 -11.26
N TYR A 37 -44.28 26.92 -11.43
CA TYR A 37 -43.71 25.60 -11.19
C TYR A 37 -44.25 24.60 -12.21
N ASN A 38 -43.37 23.75 -12.74
CA ASN A 38 -43.73 22.69 -13.69
C ASN A 38 -44.54 23.18 -14.92
N GLY A 39 -44.30 24.41 -15.38
CA GLY A 39 -45.01 25.02 -16.52
C GLY A 39 -46.38 25.63 -16.19
N ALA A 40 -46.81 25.59 -14.93
CA ALA A 40 -48.03 26.23 -14.44
C ALA A 40 -47.72 27.48 -13.61
N VAL A 41 -48.50 28.54 -13.80
CA VAL A 41 -48.45 29.75 -12.96
C VAL A 41 -49.22 29.46 -11.68
N LEU A 42 -48.53 29.43 -10.54
CA LEU A 42 -49.13 29.17 -9.22
C LEU A 42 -49.87 30.41 -8.68
N GLY A 43 -49.36 31.61 -9.01
CA GLY A 43 -50.03 32.87 -8.70
C GLY A 43 -49.13 34.10 -8.86
N ASP A 44 -49.79 35.26 -8.82
CA ASP A 44 -49.17 36.58 -8.92
C ASP A 44 -49.38 37.35 -7.59
N SER A 45 -48.34 38.02 -7.09
CA SER A 45 -48.43 38.87 -5.89
C SER A 45 -49.29 40.12 -6.12
N SER A 46 -49.69 40.80 -5.05
CA SER A 46 -50.25 42.15 -5.16
C SER A 46 -49.18 43.12 -5.72
N LYS A 47 -49.65 44.23 -6.30
CA LYS A 47 -48.76 45.31 -6.79
C LYS A 47 -48.19 46.05 -5.58
N THR A 48 -46.89 45.94 -5.36
CA THR A 48 -46.22 46.55 -4.21
C THR A 48 -45.40 47.76 -4.65
N HIS A 49 -45.39 48.81 -3.84
CA HIS A 49 -44.56 49.99 -4.04
C HIS A 49 -43.14 49.74 -3.54
N VAL A 50 -42.13 50.07 -4.35
CA VAL A 50 -40.72 49.93 -3.97
C VAL A 50 -40.32 51.07 -3.03
N LEU A 51 -39.82 50.75 -1.84
CA LEU A 51 -39.43 51.73 -0.83
C LEU A 51 -38.20 52.55 -1.25
N PRO A 52 -38.00 53.74 -0.67
CA PRO A 52 -36.87 54.62 -1.00
C PRO A 52 -35.49 54.06 -0.63
N ASP A 53 -35.40 52.92 0.03
CA ASP A 53 -34.17 52.16 0.32
C ASP A 53 -33.88 51.11 -0.76
N GLY A 54 -34.85 50.79 -1.63
CA GLY A 54 -34.73 49.76 -2.67
C GLY A 54 -35.30 48.40 -2.27
N THR A 55 -36.06 48.33 -1.18
CA THR A 55 -36.75 47.12 -0.71
C THR A 55 -38.23 47.10 -1.12
N ALA A 56 -38.81 45.90 -1.22
CA ALA A 56 -40.25 45.72 -1.41
C ALA A 56 -40.73 44.47 -0.64
N GLU A 57 -41.76 44.63 0.20
CA GLU A 57 -42.37 43.54 0.96
C GLU A 57 -43.61 43.00 0.22
N TYR A 58 -43.62 41.70 -0.07
CA TYR A 58 -44.70 41.07 -0.81
C TYR A 58 -45.62 40.23 0.08
N ASP A 59 -45.04 39.54 1.08
CA ASP A 59 -45.73 38.56 1.94
C ASP A 59 -46.72 37.65 1.18
N PHE A 60 -46.33 37.26 -0.03
CA PHE A 60 -47.18 36.53 -0.96
C PHE A 60 -46.95 35.03 -0.77
N SER A 61 -48.02 34.27 -0.51
CA SER A 61 -47.95 32.81 -0.43
C SER A 61 -48.75 32.15 -1.56
N SER A 62 -48.15 31.12 -2.14
CA SER A 62 -48.75 30.23 -3.13
C SER A 62 -48.43 28.79 -2.77
N SER A 63 -49.19 27.82 -3.28
CA SER A 63 -48.90 26.41 -2.99
C SER A 63 -49.22 25.51 -4.17
N PHE A 64 -48.54 24.37 -4.24
CA PHE A 64 -48.88 23.27 -5.13
C PHE A 64 -48.99 21.96 -4.33
N GLU A 65 -49.71 20.99 -4.88
CA GLU A 65 -49.91 19.69 -4.25
C GLU A 65 -48.86 18.69 -4.74
N TYR A 66 -48.13 18.08 -3.79
CA TYR A 66 -47.26 16.93 -4.03
C TYR A 66 -48.05 15.63 -3.91
N SER A 67 -47.88 14.73 -4.87
CA SER A 67 -48.48 13.39 -4.84
C SER A 67 -47.57 12.39 -5.56
N PRO A 68 -47.33 11.17 -4.99
CA PRO A 68 -46.39 10.20 -5.57
C PRO A 68 -46.71 9.79 -7.02
N GLU A 69 -48.00 9.68 -7.36
CA GLU A 69 -48.48 9.31 -8.70
C GLU A 69 -49.06 10.48 -9.50
N GLY A 70 -49.02 11.71 -8.96
CA GLY A 70 -49.59 12.87 -9.62
C GLY A 70 -48.61 13.66 -10.50
N PRO A 71 -49.04 14.82 -11.02
CA PRO A 71 -48.25 15.64 -11.94
C PRO A 71 -47.02 16.29 -11.30
N ASN A 72 -46.95 16.29 -9.96
CA ASN A 72 -45.83 16.76 -9.15
C ASN A 72 -45.31 15.60 -8.30
N SER A 73 -44.82 14.55 -8.96
CA SER A 73 -44.17 13.41 -8.33
C SER A 73 -42.78 13.79 -7.81
N LEU A 74 -42.18 12.89 -7.03
CA LEU A 74 -40.84 13.06 -6.48
C LEU A 74 -39.78 13.26 -7.57
N ASP A 75 -39.90 12.52 -8.67
CA ASP A 75 -39.03 12.64 -9.85
C ASP A 75 -39.05 14.07 -10.43
N ILE A 76 -40.22 14.69 -10.49
CA ILE A 76 -40.41 16.02 -11.07
C ILE A 76 -39.90 17.10 -10.11
N LEU A 77 -40.09 16.92 -8.80
CA LEU A 77 -39.64 17.85 -7.76
C LEU A 77 -38.11 17.96 -7.72
N VAL A 78 -37.42 16.85 -7.97
CA VAL A 78 -35.95 16.79 -7.99
C VAL A 78 -35.36 17.31 -9.30
N GLN A 79 -36.14 17.30 -10.40
CA GLN A 79 -35.70 17.72 -11.74
C GLN A 79 -36.02 19.17 -12.11
N LYS A 80 -37.11 19.74 -11.56
CA LYS A 80 -37.61 21.05 -11.96
C LYS A 80 -37.57 22.04 -10.80
N PRO A 81 -36.96 23.22 -10.98
CA PRO A 81 -36.97 24.24 -9.95
C PRO A 81 -38.27 25.07 -9.99
N VAL A 82 -38.51 25.85 -8.94
CA VAL A 82 -39.53 26.90 -8.94
C VAL A 82 -38.95 28.17 -9.55
N LEU A 83 -39.70 28.78 -10.46
CA LEU A 83 -39.31 30.00 -11.16
C LEU A 83 -40.05 31.20 -10.54
N LEU A 84 -39.29 32.22 -10.15
CA LEU A 84 -39.78 33.46 -9.58
C LEU A 84 -39.46 34.61 -10.53
N THR A 85 -40.47 35.17 -11.18
CA THR A 85 -40.29 36.25 -12.15
C THR A 85 -40.73 37.57 -11.53
N LEU A 86 -39.81 38.53 -11.45
CA LEU A 86 -40.09 39.89 -11.03
C LEU A 86 -40.55 40.71 -12.24
N LEU A 87 -41.75 41.28 -12.14
CA LEU A 87 -42.43 42.02 -13.19
C LEU A 87 -42.54 43.50 -12.80
N GLU A 88 -42.14 44.40 -13.70
CA GLU A 88 -42.36 45.85 -13.58
C GLU A 88 -43.77 46.18 -14.06
N VAL A 89 -44.51 46.99 -13.28
CA VAL A 89 -45.82 47.47 -13.68
C VAL A 89 -45.74 48.97 -13.98
N THR A 90 -45.80 49.32 -15.27
CA THR A 90 -45.85 50.73 -15.69
C THR A 90 -47.28 51.11 -16.09
N SER A 91 -47.88 52.04 -15.36
CA SER A 91 -49.20 52.57 -15.69
C SER A 91 -49.05 53.78 -16.62
N LYS A 92 -49.57 53.67 -17.85
CA LYS A 92 -49.69 54.81 -18.79
C LYS A 92 -51.17 55.14 -18.97
N ASP A 93 -51.62 56.18 -18.27
CA ASP A 93 -52.98 56.74 -18.25
C ASP A 93 -54.11 55.81 -17.77
N LYS A 94 -55.07 56.39 -17.03
CA LYS A 94 -56.25 55.70 -16.41
C LYS A 94 -57.20 54.97 -17.39
N LYS A 95 -56.89 54.90 -18.69
CA LYS A 95 -57.72 54.29 -19.74
C LYS A 95 -57.03 53.18 -20.56
N LYS A 96 -55.77 52.81 -20.29
CA LYS A 96 -55.09 51.67 -20.93
C LYS A 96 -54.69 50.62 -19.90
N PRO A 97 -54.66 49.31 -20.26
CA PRO A 97 -54.17 48.28 -19.36
C PRO A 97 -52.70 48.53 -19.01
N ASP A 98 -52.32 48.27 -17.76
CA ASP A 98 -50.95 48.43 -17.28
C ASP A 98 -49.98 47.60 -18.13
N LYS A 99 -48.85 48.19 -18.51
CA LYS A 99 -47.80 47.48 -19.24
C LYS A 99 -46.92 46.75 -18.23
N ILE A 100 -47.02 45.42 -18.24
CA ILE A 100 -46.24 44.52 -17.40
C ILE A 100 -45.00 44.06 -18.20
N THR A 101 -43.80 44.29 -17.69
CA THR A 101 -42.54 43.85 -18.33
C THR A 101 -41.69 43.04 -17.37
N PRO A 102 -41.18 41.86 -17.75
CA PRO A 102 -40.27 41.08 -16.91
C PRO A 102 -38.93 41.80 -16.72
N LEU A 103 -38.49 41.91 -15.47
CA LEU A 103 -37.25 42.56 -15.07
C LEU A 103 -36.14 41.55 -14.80
N ALA A 104 -36.45 40.54 -14.00
CA ALA A 104 -35.48 39.56 -13.54
C ALA A 104 -36.17 38.25 -13.20
N GLN A 105 -35.42 37.16 -13.20
CA GLN A 105 -35.90 35.84 -12.82
C GLN A 105 -34.93 35.22 -11.82
N ALA A 106 -35.49 34.60 -10.79
CA ALA A 106 -34.78 33.84 -9.79
C ALA A 106 -35.31 32.40 -9.79
N VAL A 107 -34.47 31.48 -9.35
CA VAL A 107 -34.74 30.05 -9.40
C VAL A 107 -34.50 29.46 -8.02
N VAL A 108 -35.39 28.57 -7.62
CA VAL A 108 -35.37 27.89 -6.33
C VAL A 108 -35.21 26.39 -6.55
N ASP A 109 -34.15 25.82 -5.99
CA ASP A 109 -33.95 24.38 -5.94
C ASP A 109 -34.78 23.77 -4.81
N LEU A 110 -35.63 22.80 -5.14
CA LEU A 110 -36.49 22.10 -4.18
C LEU A 110 -35.81 20.89 -3.54
N LEU A 111 -34.61 20.50 -3.98
CA LEU A 111 -33.88 19.35 -3.44
C LEU A 111 -33.77 19.36 -1.90
N PRO A 112 -33.48 20.49 -1.22
CA PRO A 112 -33.33 20.47 0.24
C PRO A 112 -34.64 20.21 1.00
N LEU A 113 -35.81 20.25 0.34
CA LEU A 113 -37.11 19.89 0.95
C LEU A 113 -37.24 18.38 1.18
N LEU A 114 -36.41 17.56 0.54
CA LEU A 114 -36.39 16.12 0.80
C LEU A 114 -35.87 15.78 2.20
N GLN A 115 -35.06 16.67 2.81
CA GLN A 115 -34.39 16.43 4.09
C GLN A 115 -35.04 17.20 5.27
N GLY A 116 -35.97 18.12 5.02
CA GLY A 116 -36.53 19.00 6.06
C GLY A 116 -37.92 19.56 5.73
N THR A 117 -38.56 20.17 6.72
CA THR A 117 -39.95 20.67 6.63
C THR A 117 -40.06 22.15 6.27
N ALA A 118 -38.98 22.92 6.34
CA ALA A 118 -38.95 24.32 5.93
C ALA A 118 -37.55 24.75 5.47
N LEU A 119 -37.51 25.54 4.40
CA LEU A 119 -36.33 26.16 3.84
C LEU A 119 -36.55 27.67 3.74
N SER A 120 -35.64 28.44 4.32
CA SER A 120 -35.56 29.89 4.11
C SER A 120 -34.26 30.20 3.37
N PHE A 121 -34.33 30.85 2.22
CA PHE A 121 -33.13 31.25 1.49
C PHE A 121 -33.37 32.54 0.69
N THR A 122 -32.29 33.26 0.42
CA THR A 122 -32.31 34.46 -0.43
C THR A 122 -31.96 34.06 -1.85
N ALA A 123 -32.95 34.02 -2.75
CA ALA A 123 -32.77 33.77 -4.16
C ALA A 123 -32.15 34.99 -4.85
N SER A 124 -30.97 34.85 -5.44
CA SER A 124 -30.37 35.94 -6.22
C SER A 124 -31.09 36.10 -7.56
N MET A 125 -31.50 37.32 -7.86
CA MET A 125 -32.09 37.72 -9.14
C MET A 125 -30.99 38.06 -10.12
N THR A 126 -31.02 37.45 -11.29
CA THR A 126 -29.99 37.66 -12.31
C THR A 126 -30.49 38.61 -13.40
N THR A 127 -29.76 39.71 -13.60
CA THR A 127 -29.87 40.60 -14.77
C THR A 127 -28.48 40.82 -15.38
N PRO A 128 -28.38 41.27 -16.65
CA PRO A 128 -27.09 41.54 -17.27
C PRO A 128 -26.24 42.63 -16.59
N CYS A 129 -26.75 43.38 -15.59
CA CYS A 129 -26.00 44.50 -14.98
C CYS A 129 -26.09 44.64 -13.44
N SER A 130 -26.88 43.84 -12.69
CA SER A 130 -26.87 43.89 -11.21
C SER A 130 -27.44 42.66 -10.49
N LEU A 131 -27.09 42.50 -9.21
CA LEU A 131 -27.59 41.49 -8.26
C LEU A 131 -28.66 42.14 -7.35
N ALA A 132 -29.90 41.67 -7.45
CA ALA A 132 -30.96 41.95 -6.47
C ALA A 132 -31.33 40.63 -5.77
N GLY A 133 -31.80 40.65 -4.53
CA GLY A 133 -32.13 39.43 -3.77
C GLY A 133 -33.62 39.31 -3.50
N LEU A 134 -34.20 38.11 -3.67
CA LEU A 134 -35.56 37.78 -3.25
C LEU A 134 -35.49 36.84 -2.03
N GLU A 135 -36.11 37.19 -0.93
CA GLU A 135 -36.23 36.32 0.25
C GLU A 135 -37.45 35.41 0.10
N VAL A 136 -37.21 34.10 0.08
CA VAL A 136 -38.24 33.09 -0.21
C VAL A 136 -38.16 32.00 0.83
N ILE A 137 -39.33 31.62 1.35
CA ILE A 137 -39.50 30.54 2.30
C ILE A 137 -40.36 29.47 1.62
N VAL A 138 -39.85 28.25 1.52
CA VAL A 138 -40.61 27.09 1.05
C VAL A 138 -40.79 26.11 2.20
N SER A 139 -42.02 25.72 2.53
CA SER A 139 -42.31 24.84 3.65
C SER A 139 -43.36 23.79 3.33
N THR A 140 -43.28 22.67 4.04
CA THR A 140 -44.23 21.57 4.02
C THR A 140 -44.66 21.27 5.45
N ARG A 141 -45.90 20.78 5.61
CA ARG A 141 -46.42 20.42 6.95
C ARG A 141 -45.89 19.06 7.44
N GLU A 142 -45.55 18.21 6.49
CA GLU A 142 -45.05 16.84 6.70
C GLU A 142 -43.80 16.62 5.83
N LEU A 143 -42.95 15.68 6.24
CA LEU A 143 -41.78 15.28 5.45
C LEU A 143 -42.24 14.56 4.18
N LEU A 144 -41.65 14.92 3.03
CA LEU A 144 -42.00 14.31 1.73
C LEU A 144 -41.52 12.85 1.63
N LEU A 145 -40.46 12.50 2.36
CA LEU A 145 -39.93 11.15 2.53
C LEU A 145 -39.72 10.87 4.01
N SER A 146 -39.96 9.63 4.45
CA SER A 146 -39.58 9.22 5.81
C SER A 146 -38.05 9.15 5.93
N ALA A 147 -37.52 9.30 7.16
CA ALA A 147 -36.08 9.20 7.39
C ALA A 147 -35.51 7.82 7.01
N THR A 148 -36.31 6.75 7.10
CA THR A 148 -35.93 5.39 6.69
C THR A 148 -35.90 5.24 5.16
N ASP A 149 -36.84 5.86 4.45
CA ASP A 149 -36.89 5.78 2.99
C ASP A 149 -35.77 6.63 2.36
N PHE A 150 -35.52 7.82 2.93
CA PHE A 150 -34.40 8.65 2.50
C PHE A 150 -33.05 7.98 2.79
N SER A 151 -32.89 7.30 3.94
CA SER A 151 -31.64 6.61 4.28
C SER A 151 -31.44 5.28 3.55
N SER A 152 -32.49 4.65 3.00
CA SER A 152 -32.38 3.45 2.18
C SER A 152 -32.30 3.72 0.66
N GLY A 153 -32.82 4.86 0.19
CA GLY A 153 -32.68 5.30 -1.21
C GLY A 153 -31.39 6.08 -1.50
N ASN A 154 -31.19 6.57 -2.72
CA ASN A 154 -30.02 7.37 -3.08
C ASN A 154 -30.37 8.43 -4.12
N LEU A 155 -29.70 9.59 -4.07
CA LEU A 155 -29.88 10.63 -5.08
C LEU A 155 -28.82 10.48 -6.17
N LEU A 156 -29.29 10.29 -7.40
CA LEU A 156 -28.48 10.24 -8.60
C LEU A 156 -28.57 11.57 -9.36
N SER A 157 -27.42 12.09 -9.77
CA SER A 157 -27.29 13.25 -10.64
C SER A 157 -26.50 12.85 -11.88
N VAL A 158 -27.02 13.18 -13.06
CA VAL A 158 -26.42 12.88 -14.35
C VAL A 158 -26.19 14.21 -15.07
N THR A 159 -24.93 14.52 -15.32
CA THR A 159 -24.51 15.70 -16.10
C THR A 159 -24.09 15.27 -17.49
N VAL A 160 -24.69 15.83 -18.53
CA VAL A 160 -24.21 15.69 -19.91
C VAL A 160 -23.52 16.97 -20.31
N GLU A 161 -22.21 16.89 -20.56
CA GLU A 161 -21.39 18.05 -20.91
C GLU A 161 -21.51 18.37 -22.41
N ALA A 162 -20.86 17.55 -23.24
CA ALA A 162 -20.78 17.79 -24.68
C ALA A 162 -20.51 16.50 -25.47
N ALA A 163 -20.93 16.49 -26.74
CA ALA A 163 -20.51 15.53 -27.75
C ALA A 163 -19.47 16.18 -28.67
N TYR A 164 -18.31 15.53 -28.81
CA TYR A 164 -17.17 16.00 -29.59
C TYR A 164 -17.01 15.20 -30.88
N SER A 165 -16.33 15.78 -31.88
CA SER A 165 -16.09 15.16 -33.20
C SER A 165 -17.39 14.68 -33.85
N VAL A 166 -18.36 15.58 -33.93
CA VAL A 166 -19.73 15.30 -34.38
C VAL A 166 -19.79 15.24 -35.92
N PRO A 167 -20.60 14.36 -36.53
CA PRO A 167 -20.65 14.21 -38.00
C PRO A 167 -21.06 15.48 -38.74
N ASP A 168 -20.55 15.67 -39.97
CA ASP A 168 -20.84 16.84 -40.82
C ASP A 168 -22.32 17.03 -41.19
N ALA A 169 -23.13 15.98 -41.01
CA ALA A 169 -24.59 16.05 -41.19
C ALA A 169 -25.30 16.94 -40.15
N PHE A 170 -24.62 17.28 -39.04
CA PHE A 170 -25.16 18.15 -38.00
C PHE A 170 -25.01 19.60 -38.47
N THR A 171 -26.14 20.24 -38.78
CA THR A 171 -26.18 21.61 -39.30
C THR A 171 -26.68 22.57 -38.22
N ALA A 172 -26.31 23.85 -38.34
CA ALA A 172 -26.72 24.92 -37.44
C ALA A 172 -28.11 25.50 -37.78
N ASP A 173 -28.90 24.80 -38.60
CA ASP A 173 -30.23 25.26 -39.01
C ASP A 173 -31.19 25.26 -37.81
N SER A 174 -31.99 26.32 -37.67
CA SER A 174 -32.88 26.60 -36.54
C SER A 174 -34.03 25.62 -36.30
N GLN A 175 -34.01 24.44 -36.95
CA GLN A 175 -35.00 23.37 -36.80
C GLN A 175 -34.45 22.07 -36.20
N GLN A 176 -33.14 21.94 -35.96
CA GLN A 176 -32.54 20.74 -35.36
C GLN A 176 -32.19 20.96 -33.87
N ASN A 177 -33.02 20.43 -32.96
CA ASN A 177 -32.66 20.25 -31.54
C ASN A 177 -31.94 18.91 -31.32
N TYR A 178 -30.76 18.91 -30.71
CA TYR A 178 -30.07 17.67 -30.35
C TYR A 178 -30.49 17.21 -28.95
N MET A 179 -30.77 15.90 -28.80
CA MET A 179 -31.25 15.29 -27.57
C MET A 179 -30.38 14.10 -27.14
N VAL A 180 -30.20 13.97 -25.82
CA VAL A 180 -29.63 12.78 -25.18
C VAL A 180 -30.66 12.19 -24.23
N CYS A 181 -30.82 10.87 -24.24
CA CYS A 181 -31.74 10.14 -23.37
C CYS A 181 -31.02 9.00 -22.65
N LEU A 182 -31.19 8.91 -21.33
CA LEU A 182 -30.70 7.82 -20.48
C LEU A 182 -31.87 7.24 -19.68
N GLN A 183 -32.01 5.92 -19.63
CA GLN A 183 -33.03 5.25 -18.83
C GLN A 183 -32.45 4.80 -17.48
N MET A 184 -33.13 5.18 -16.38
CA MET A 184 -32.75 4.83 -15.01
C MET A 184 -33.91 4.15 -14.27
N PRO A 185 -33.71 3.05 -13.52
CA PRO A 185 -34.73 2.52 -12.65
C PRO A 185 -34.90 3.49 -11.48
N ALA A 186 -36.08 4.08 -11.32
CA ALA A 186 -36.41 4.89 -10.15
C ALA A 186 -36.96 4.00 -9.02
N ALA A 187 -37.70 2.93 -9.37
CA ALA A 187 -38.24 1.91 -8.47
C ALA A 187 -38.28 0.53 -9.16
N ALA A 188 -38.58 -0.55 -8.44
CA ALA A 188 -38.50 -1.94 -8.91
C ALA A 188 -39.17 -2.22 -10.28
N GLU A 189 -40.30 -1.57 -10.59
CA GLU A 189 -41.04 -1.72 -11.84
C GLU A 189 -41.11 -0.43 -12.70
N LYS A 190 -40.42 0.64 -12.30
CA LYS A 190 -40.54 1.97 -12.92
C LYS A 190 -39.19 2.45 -13.48
N GLU A 191 -39.07 2.45 -14.80
CA GLU A 191 -37.98 3.12 -15.51
C GLU A 191 -38.32 4.60 -15.78
N LEU A 192 -37.43 5.48 -15.36
CA LEU A 192 -37.50 6.92 -15.58
C LEU A 192 -36.53 7.35 -16.69
N PRO A 193 -37.01 7.92 -17.81
CA PRO A 193 -36.16 8.48 -18.84
C PRO A 193 -35.66 9.87 -18.43
N LEU A 194 -34.34 10.02 -18.31
CA LEU A 194 -33.65 11.31 -18.14
C LEU A 194 -33.39 11.91 -19.52
N LEU A 195 -33.96 13.09 -19.77
CA LEU A 195 -33.95 13.76 -21.08
C LEU A 195 -33.15 15.07 -21.04
N PHE A 196 -32.14 15.15 -21.89
CA PHE A 196 -31.34 16.37 -22.10
C PHE A 196 -31.70 16.94 -23.46
N LYS A 197 -32.31 18.13 -23.47
CA LYS A 197 -32.85 18.77 -24.69
C LYS A 197 -32.06 20.01 -25.06
N ASN A 198 -32.23 20.51 -26.28
CA ASN A 198 -31.70 21.80 -26.74
C ASN A 198 -30.16 21.89 -26.75
N GLY A 199 -29.46 20.86 -27.22
CA GLY A 199 -28.01 20.92 -27.40
C GLY A 199 -27.59 22.00 -28.40
N LEU A 200 -26.59 22.81 -28.05
CA LEU A 200 -26.10 23.92 -28.87
C LEU A 200 -24.90 23.48 -29.71
N LEU A 201 -25.01 23.56 -31.04
CA LEU A 201 -23.91 23.29 -31.96
C LEU A 201 -22.93 24.48 -31.98
N LYS A 202 -21.69 24.27 -31.52
CA LYS A 202 -20.60 25.26 -31.57
C LYS A 202 -19.66 24.95 -32.73
N ALA A 203 -19.30 25.99 -33.50
CA ALA A 203 -18.25 25.91 -34.51
C ALA A 203 -16.87 25.75 -33.86
N GLY A 204 -15.94 25.06 -34.53
CA GLY A 204 -14.59 24.81 -34.01
C GLY A 204 -13.77 26.09 -33.82
N GLY A 205 -12.82 26.08 -32.87
CA GLY A 205 -11.84 27.16 -32.70
C GLY A 205 -11.47 27.52 -31.25
N GLU A 206 -12.39 27.40 -30.28
CA GLU A 206 -12.12 27.80 -28.89
C GLU A 206 -12.45 26.69 -27.88
N LYS A 207 -11.53 26.46 -26.94
CA LYS A 207 -11.70 25.56 -25.79
C LYS A 207 -12.66 26.16 -24.78
N GLU A 208 -13.39 25.33 -24.04
CA GLU A 208 -14.28 25.83 -23.00
C GLU A 208 -13.51 26.16 -21.72
N PRO A 209 -13.79 27.32 -21.10
CA PRO A 209 -13.18 27.65 -19.82
C PRO A 209 -13.74 26.75 -18.72
N PHE A 210 -12.87 26.32 -17.81
CA PHE A 210 -13.23 25.67 -16.56
C PHE A 210 -12.86 26.60 -15.38
N PRO A 211 -13.66 26.65 -14.31
CA PRO A 211 -14.96 25.99 -14.13
C PRO A 211 -16.10 26.72 -14.87
N ARG A 212 -17.13 25.98 -15.31
CA ARG A 212 -18.35 26.55 -15.92
C ARG A 212 -19.63 26.02 -15.24
N PRO A 213 -20.72 26.80 -15.17
CA PRO A 213 -21.93 26.39 -14.43
C PRO A 213 -22.68 25.26 -15.15
N LYS A 214 -23.36 24.39 -14.38
CA LYS A 214 -24.31 23.41 -14.90
C LYS A 214 -25.70 24.02 -15.03
N ASN A 215 -26.46 23.59 -16.03
CA ASN A 215 -27.76 24.14 -16.37
C ASN A 215 -28.91 23.19 -16.04
N TRP A 216 -30.07 23.76 -15.71
CA TRP A 216 -31.34 23.04 -15.61
C TRP A 216 -31.83 22.58 -17.00
N PRO A 217 -32.44 21.38 -17.13
CA PRO A 217 -33.00 20.87 -18.38
C PRO A 217 -34.38 21.48 -18.67
N VAL A 218 -34.52 22.80 -18.54
CA VAL A 218 -35.77 23.55 -18.69
C VAL A 218 -35.77 24.28 -20.04
N GLY A 219 -36.97 24.56 -20.59
CA GLY A 219 -37.13 25.35 -21.81
C GLY A 219 -36.59 26.78 -21.68
N PRO A 220 -36.57 27.59 -22.77
CA PRO A 220 -35.98 28.92 -22.76
C PRO A 220 -36.58 29.81 -21.66
N ILE A 221 -35.71 30.25 -20.74
CA ILE A 221 -36.01 31.11 -19.59
C ILE A 221 -35.76 32.58 -19.96
N LEU A 222 -36.46 33.54 -19.34
CA LEU A 222 -36.35 34.98 -19.68
C LEU A 222 -34.95 35.55 -19.42
N ALA A 223 -34.22 35.01 -18.44
CA ALA A 223 -32.85 35.40 -18.10
C ALA A 223 -31.89 34.21 -18.28
N PRO A 224 -30.86 34.29 -19.15
CA PRO A 224 -29.92 33.19 -19.38
C PRO A 224 -29.18 32.71 -18.12
N ASN A 225 -28.84 33.63 -17.21
CA ASN A 225 -28.14 33.30 -15.96
C ASN A 225 -29.02 32.53 -14.95
N ALA A 226 -30.35 32.57 -15.12
CA ALA A 226 -31.30 31.80 -14.32
C ALA A 226 -31.38 30.33 -14.75
N LEU A 227 -30.75 29.95 -15.88
CA LEU A 227 -30.62 28.55 -16.28
C LEU A 227 -29.61 27.78 -15.41
N ASN A 228 -28.69 28.49 -14.74
CA ASN A 228 -27.63 27.88 -13.95
C ASN A 228 -28.17 27.27 -12.64
N ILE A 229 -27.67 26.09 -12.29
CA ILE A 229 -27.90 25.44 -10.99
C ILE A 229 -26.98 26.11 -9.96
N PRO A 230 -27.53 26.71 -8.89
CA PRO A 230 -26.71 27.36 -7.86
C PRO A 230 -25.70 26.38 -7.22
N GLY A 231 -24.42 26.76 -7.18
CA GLY A 231 -23.38 25.97 -6.54
C GLY A 231 -22.93 24.71 -7.30
N SER A 232 -23.45 24.44 -8.51
CA SER A 232 -23.06 23.29 -9.32
C SER A 232 -22.25 23.70 -10.54
N PHE A 233 -21.01 23.19 -10.65
CA PHE A 233 -20.05 23.55 -11.69
C PHE A 233 -19.45 22.30 -12.31
N ILE A 234 -19.13 22.40 -13.60
CA ILE A 234 -18.28 21.45 -14.31
C ILE A 234 -16.84 21.87 -14.04
N VAL A 235 -16.10 21.00 -13.36
CA VAL A 235 -14.67 21.18 -13.05
C VAL A 235 -13.87 20.30 -13.99
N GLY A 236 -12.87 20.88 -14.66
CA GLY A 236 -11.98 20.11 -15.54
C GLY A 236 -11.06 19.20 -14.73
N GLY A 237 -10.51 18.19 -15.40
CA GLY A 237 -9.52 17.27 -14.82
C GLY A 237 -8.68 16.60 -15.91
N PRO A 238 -7.58 15.92 -15.56
CA PRO A 238 -6.82 15.13 -16.50
C PRO A 238 -7.70 14.00 -17.07
N TYR A 239 -7.74 13.85 -18.40
CA TYR A 239 -8.58 12.85 -19.06
C TYR A 239 -8.13 11.40 -18.76
N GLU A 240 -6.91 11.20 -18.27
CA GLU A 240 -6.37 9.88 -17.91
C GLU A 240 -6.97 9.31 -16.61
N ASP A 241 -7.63 10.16 -15.82
CA ASP A 241 -8.33 9.79 -14.59
C ASP A 241 -9.83 9.58 -14.83
N GLU A 242 -10.30 9.72 -16.07
CA GLU A 242 -11.71 9.55 -16.46
C GLU A 242 -12.08 8.07 -16.66
N ASP A 243 -13.32 7.70 -16.31
CA ASP A 243 -13.88 6.34 -16.39
C ASP A 243 -14.42 5.97 -17.80
N GLY A 244 -14.01 6.73 -18.83
CA GLY A 244 -14.47 6.58 -20.21
C GLY A 244 -13.58 5.72 -21.11
N ASP A 245 -14.02 5.50 -22.35
CA ASP A 245 -13.30 4.70 -23.37
C ASP A 245 -12.03 5.37 -23.90
N LEU A 246 -11.92 6.70 -23.75
CA LEU A 246 -10.87 7.55 -24.33
C LEU A 246 -9.93 8.12 -23.24
N ASN A 247 -9.38 7.25 -22.40
CA ASN A 247 -8.51 7.61 -21.28
C ASN A 247 -7.04 7.15 -21.44
N LYS A 248 -6.67 6.60 -22.60
CA LYS A 248 -5.30 6.12 -22.86
C LYS A 248 -4.40 7.24 -23.35
N SER A 249 -3.08 7.07 -23.21
CA SER A 249 -2.08 8.02 -23.74
C SER A 249 -2.19 8.21 -25.25
N GLU A 250 -2.57 7.16 -25.98
CA GLU A 250 -2.82 7.17 -27.43
C GLU A 250 -3.97 8.10 -27.83
N ASP A 251 -4.97 8.28 -26.95
CA ASP A 251 -6.14 9.10 -27.22
C ASP A 251 -5.89 10.61 -26.98
N LYS A 252 -4.72 10.98 -26.42
CA LYS A 252 -4.38 12.36 -26.02
C LYS A 252 -4.46 13.35 -27.17
N GLU A 253 -3.81 13.01 -28.28
CA GLU A 253 -3.75 13.86 -29.47
C GLU A 253 -5.14 14.00 -30.09
N PHE A 254 -5.86 12.88 -30.20
CA PHE A 254 -7.22 12.85 -30.70
C PHE A 254 -8.16 13.71 -29.86
N ARG A 255 -8.13 13.58 -28.52
CA ARG A 255 -8.93 14.40 -27.62
C ARG A 255 -8.61 15.90 -27.70
N THR A 256 -7.32 16.24 -27.79
CA THR A 256 -6.88 17.63 -27.93
C THR A 256 -7.36 18.24 -29.25
N GLN A 257 -7.31 17.48 -30.33
CA GLN A 257 -7.83 17.88 -31.63
C GLN A 257 -9.36 18.03 -31.60
N ALA A 258 -10.06 17.08 -30.97
CA ALA A 258 -11.52 17.07 -30.87
C ALA A 258 -12.07 18.31 -30.13
N GLU A 259 -11.36 18.84 -29.13
CA GLU A 259 -11.73 20.09 -28.44
C GLU A 259 -11.76 21.30 -29.38
N SER A 260 -10.93 21.30 -30.43
CA SER A 260 -10.87 22.36 -31.44
C SER A 260 -11.87 22.17 -32.60
N SER A 261 -12.56 21.03 -32.62
CA SER A 261 -13.50 20.63 -33.68
C SER A 261 -14.95 21.06 -33.38
N ARG A 262 -15.89 20.76 -34.30
CA ARG A 262 -17.32 20.99 -34.10
C ARG A 262 -17.87 20.10 -32.99
N ARG A 263 -18.69 20.67 -32.12
CA ARG A 263 -19.25 19.97 -30.94
C ARG A 263 -20.66 20.43 -30.62
N VAL A 264 -21.42 19.55 -29.98
CA VAL A 264 -22.74 19.88 -29.41
C VAL A 264 -22.60 19.94 -27.89
N VAL A 265 -22.98 21.06 -27.29
CA VAL A 265 -22.84 21.32 -25.86
C VAL A 265 -24.21 21.39 -25.21
N TRP A 266 -24.40 20.69 -24.10
CA TRP A 266 -25.61 20.77 -23.27
C TRP A 266 -25.29 21.44 -21.93
N ASP A 267 -24.21 21.01 -21.26
CA ASP A 267 -23.87 21.41 -19.90
C ASP A 267 -25.06 21.31 -18.93
N MET A 268 -25.88 20.27 -19.07
CA MET A 268 -27.13 20.10 -18.32
C MET A 268 -27.00 19.00 -17.27
N GLU A 269 -27.56 19.22 -16.09
CA GLU A 269 -27.67 18.22 -15.02
C GLU A 269 -29.14 17.86 -14.80
N THR A 270 -29.44 16.56 -14.80
CA THR A 270 -30.76 16.03 -14.40
C THR A 270 -30.58 15.10 -13.21
N ARG A 271 -31.53 15.14 -12.27
CA ARG A 271 -31.46 14.38 -11.03
C ARG A 271 -32.59 13.35 -10.95
N CYS A 272 -32.35 12.27 -10.22
CA CYS A 272 -33.30 11.16 -10.00
C CYS A 272 -33.09 10.63 -8.58
N PHE A 273 -34.18 10.33 -7.88
CA PHE A 273 -34.09 9.57 -6.63
C PHE A 273 -34.24 8.08 -6.96
N LEU A 274 -33.43 7.25 -6.33
CA LEU A 274 -33.43 5.79 -6.45
C LEU A 274 -33.98 5.22 -5.15
N ASP A 275 -35.09 4.48 -5.20
CA ASP A 275 -35.61 3.75 -4.04
C ASP A 275 -34.70 2.55 -3.69
N ALA A 276 -34.90 1.94 -2.51
CA ALA A 276 -34.08 0.83 -2.03
C ALA A 276 -33.96 -0.34 -3.05
N ASP A 277 -35.05 -0.68 -3.73
CA ASP A 277 -35.06 -1.71 -4.77
C ASP A 277 -34.29 -1.28 -6.02
N ALA A 278 -34.34 0.00 -6.38
CA ALA A 278 -33.61 0.54 -7.52
C ALA A 278 -32.10 0.63 -7.24
N VAL A 279 -31.71 0.89 -5.99
CA VAL A 279 -30.31 0.78 -5.52
C VAL A 279 -29.83 -0.66 -5.66
N ALA A 280 -30.61 -1.65 -5.24
CA ALA A 280 -30.27 -3.06 -5.39
C ALA A 280 -30.18 -3.52 -6.87
N ILE A 281 -31.00 -2.97 -7.76
CA ILE A 281 -30.91 -3.23 -9.21
C ILE A 281 -29.68 -2.55 -9.82
N ALA A 282 -29.34 -1.34 -9.36
CA ALA A 282 -28.13 -0.63 -9.78
C ALA A 282 -26.85 -1.40 -9.41
N ASP A 283 -26.87 -2.20 -8.34
CA ASP A 283 -25.78 -3.11 -7.97
C ASP A 283 -25.60 -4.30 -8.94
N LEU A 284 -26.66 -4.69 -9.66
CA LEU A 284 -26.68 -5.90 -10.49
C LEU A 284 -26.40 -5.68 -11.98
N VAL A 285 -26.59 -4.46 -12.51
CA VAL A 285 -26.46 -4.16 -13.95
C VAL A 285 -25.51 -2.99 -14.20
N PRO A 286 -24.21 -3.25 -14.43
CA PRO A 286 -23.20 -2.19 -14.55
C PRO A 286 -23.19 -1.51 -15.93
N LEU A 287 -23.67 -2.14 -17.01
CA LEU A 287 -23.62 -1.55 -18.34
C LEU A 287 -24.94 -0.87 -18.71
N ARG A 288 -24.91 0.43 -19.04
CA ARG A 288 -26.10 1.20 -19.43
C ARG A 288 -25.97 1.83 -20.81
N ARG A 289 -27.12 1.93 -21.48
CA ARG A 289 -27.22 2.49 -22.83
C ARG A 289 -27.67 3.94 -22.78
N ILE A 290 -27.04 4.78 -23.59
CA ILE A 290 -27.41 6.18 -23.75
C ILE A 290 -27.66 6.46 -25.21
N THR A 291 -28.81 7.03 -25.51
CA THR A 291 -29.26 7.34 -26.86
C THR A 291 -29.01 8.81 -27.19
N VAL A 292 -28.34 9.09 -28.32
CA VAL A 292 -28.15 10.43 -28.89
C VAL A 292 -28.95 10.54 -30.20
N CYS A 293 -29.81 11.56 -30.33
CA CYS A 293 -30.74 11.73 -31.46
C CYS A 293 -30.99 13.20 -31.84
N SER A 294 -31.49 13.43 -33.06
CA SER A 294 -32.01 14.72 -33.53
C SER A 294 -33.52 14.89 -33.24
N ALA A 295 -33.98 16.14 -33.16
CA ALA A 295 -35.19 16.60 -32.44
C ALA A 295 -36.51 15.91 -32.76
N SER A 296 -36.70 15.48 -34.00
CA SER A 296 -38.05 15.21 -34.49
C SER A 296 -38.68 13.94 -33.92
N GLN A 297 -37.94 13.10 -33.16
CA GLN A 297 -38.31 11.68 -33.01
C GLN A 297 -38.13 11.00 -31.63
N CYS A 298 -37.57 11.61 -30.57
CA CYS A 298 -37.46 10.90 -29.27
C CYS A 298 -38.78 10.73 -28.49
N LEU A 299 -39.80 11.57 -28.74
CA LEU A 299 -41.08 11.44 -28.02
C LEU A 299 -41.80 10.11 -28.33
N ALA A 300 -41.55 9.51 -29.51
CA ALA A 300 -42.12 8.23 -29.89
C ALA A 300 -41.47 7.02 -29.18
N LEU A 301 -40.24 7.16 -28.67
CA LEU A 301 -39.51 6.10 -27.96
C LEU A 301 -39.86 6.03 -26.46
N CYS A 302 -40.24 7.14 -25.83
CA CYS A 302 -40.58 7.18 -24.40
C CYS A 302 -42.09 7.04 -24.11
N PHE A 303 -42.96 7.31 -25.08
CA PHE A 303 -44.42 7.20 -24.95
C PHE A 303 -45.01 6.64 -26.25
N GLN A 304 -45.57 5.43 -26.23
CA GLN A 304 -46.14 4.83 -27.44
C GLN A 304 -47.39 5.57 -27.95
N LYS A 305 -47.32 6.03 -29.21
CA LYS A 305 -48.27 5.82 -30.33
C LYS A 305 -48.08 6.93 -31.37
N ASP A 306 -47.01 6.84 -32.16
CA ASP A 306 -47.00 7.39 -33.51
C ASP A 306 -46.00 6.56 -34.30
N GLU A 307 -46.50 5.50 -34.93
CA GLU A 307 -45.76 4.75 -35.94
C GLU A 307 -45.76 5.57 -37.23
N ASP A 308 -44.60 5.66 -37.90
CA ASP A 308 -44.39 6.16 -39.28
C ASP A 308 -43.47 7.37 -39.50
N LYS A 309 -42.40 7.57 -38.69
CA LYS A 309 -41.24 8.36 -39.16
C LYS A 309 -39.90 7.68 -38.86
N PRO A 310 -39.04 7.39 -39.86
CA PRO A 310 -37.71 6.80 -39.64
C PRO A 310 -36.82 7.75 -38.83
N ILE A 311 -36.19 7.25 -37.77
CA ILE A 311 -35.31 8.03 -36.90
C ILE A 311 -34.03 8.37 -37.65
N ALA A 312 -33.82 9.65 -37.97
CA ALA A 312 -32.56 10.10 -38.57
C ALA A 312 -31.53 10.35 -37.45
N PHE A 313 -30.36 9.70 -37.55
CA PHE A 313 -29.20 9.86 -36.66
C PHE A 313 -29.44 9.34 -35.23
N HIS A 314 -29.51 8.01 -35.06
CA HIS A 314 -29.59 7.35 -33.76
C HIS A 314 -28.23 6.75 -33.39
N GLY A 315 -27.55 7.37 -32.42
CA GLY A 315 -26.30 6.88 -31.85
C GLY A 315 -26.50 6.33 -30.43
N VAL A 316 -25.70 5.33 -30.04
CA VAL A 316 -25.67 4.77 -28.68
C VAL A 316 -24.28 4.82 -28.09
N ALA A 317 -24.17 5.35 -26.87
CA ALA A 317 -22.98 5.23 -26.02
C ALA A 317 -23.24 4.19 -24.91
N TYR A 318 -22.22 3.41 -24.58
CA TYR A 318 -22.25 2.45 -23.48
C TYR A 318 -21.45 2.99 -22.31
N VAL A 319 -22.08 3.07 -21.14
CA VAL A 319 -21.44 3.55 -19.92
C VAL A 319 -21.25 2.39 -18.97
N ASN A 320 -20.00 2.20 -18.52
CA ASN A 320 -19.66 1.21 -17.51
C ASN A 320 -19.77 1.84 -16.10
N MET A 321 -20.82 1.47 -15.38
CA MET A 321 -21.12 1.91 -14.01
C MET A 321 -20.41 1.08 -12.94
N MET A 322 -19.64 0.06 -13.32
CA MET A 322 -18.99 -0.87 -12.38
C MET A 322 -18.11 -0.17 -11.33
N HIS A 323 -17.53 0.99 -11.66
CA HIS A 323 -16.74 1.77 -10.72
C HIS A 323 -17.53 2.33 -9.54
N LEU A 324 -18.84 2.57 -9.68
CA LEU A 324 -19.68 2.99 -8.55
C LEU A 324 -19.89 1.87 -7.51
N LEU A 325 -19.61 0.61 -7.88
CA LEU A 325 -19.63 -0.54 -6.95
C LEU A 325 -18.36 -0.62 -6.09
N CYS A 326 -17.38 0.25 -6.34
CA CYS A 326 -16.17 0.31 -5.53
C CYS A 326 -16.46 0.99 -4.18
N PRO A 327 -16.00 0.44 -3.04
CA PRO A 327 -16.25 1.00 -1.72
C PRO A 327 -15.89 2.50 -1.59
N GLY A 328 -16.88 3.35 -1.32
CA GLY A 328 -16.70 4.80 -1.13
C GLY A 328 -16.66 5.65 -2.41
N VAL A 329 -16.84 5.06 -3.60
CA VAL A 329 -16.90 5.82 -4.85
C VAL A 329 -18.32 6.35 -5.05
N THR A 330 -18.44 7.66 -5.25
CA THR A 330 -19.73 8.36 -5.45
C THR A 330 -19.88 8.94 -6.83
N GLN A 331 -18.83 8.99 -7.64
CA GLN A 331 -18.84 9.72 -8.91
C GLN A 331 -18.02 8.97 -9.96
N ILE A 332 -18.55 8.94 -11.17
CA ILE A 332 -17.83 8.58 -12.38
C ILE A 332 -17.94 9.72 -13.40
N ARG A 333 -16.88 9.99 -14.13
CA ARG A 333 -16.87 10.98 -15.22
C ARG A 333 -15.99 10.47 -16.33
N GLY A 334 -16.47 10.53 -17.57
CA GLY A 334 -15.61 10.20 -18.69
C GLY A 334 -16.17 10.44 -20.07
N ALA A 335 -15.29 10.21 -21.04
CA ALA A 335 -15.56 10.28 -22.47
C ALA A 335 -15.90 8.90 -23.05
N PHE A 336 -17.15 8.72 -23.46
CA PHE A 336 -17.68 7.45 -23.98
C PHE A 336 -17.87 7.53 -25.48
N ARG A 337 -17.42 6.50 -26.22
CA ARG A 337 -17.56 6.46 -27.68
C ARG A 337 -19.04 6.27 -28.07
N VAL A 338 -19.47 6.99 -29.10
CA VAL A 338 -20.82 6.87 -29.66
C VAL A 338 -20.76 5.97 -30.89
N PHE A 339 -21.57 4.92 -30.87
CA PHE A 339 -21.73 3.97 -31.97
C PHE A 339 -23.05 4.20 -32.70
N ASN A 340 -23.17 3.74 -33.94
CA ASN A 340 -24.48 3.66 -34.59
C ASN A 340 -25.35 2.61 -33.88
N TYR A 341 -26.66 2.82 -33.87
CA TYR A 341 -27.56 1.83 -33.29
C TYR A 341 -27.74 0.61 -34.20
N GLU A 342 -27.35 -0.55 -33.70
CA GLU A 342 -27.65 -1.86 -34.29
C GLU A 342 -28.25 -2.81 -33.24
N ASP A 343 -29.42 -3.39 -33.51
CA ASP A 343 -30.13 -4.28 -32.58
C ASP A 343 -29.28 -5.48 -32.13
N SER A 344 -28.47 -6.04 -33.03
CA SER A 344 -27.59 -7.19 -32.76
C SER A 344 -26.45 -6.87 -31.80
N GLU A 345 -25.75 -5.76 -32.01
CA GLU A 345 -24.60 -5.35 -31.18
C GLU A 345 -25.07 -4.92 -29.79
N VAL A 346 -26.19 -4.21 -29.75
CA VAL A 346 -26.91 -3.80 -28.55
C VAL A 346 -27.29 -5.02 -27.70
N PHE A 347 -27.84 -6.08 -28.31
CA PHE A 347 -28.17 -7.33 -27.62
C PHE A 347 -26.93 -8.10 -27.15
N GLU A 348 -25.87 -8.18 -27.96
CA GLU A 348 -24.64 -8.89 -27.57
C GLU A 348 -23.88 -8.19 -26.45
N LYS A 349 -23.72 -6.86 -26.46
CA LYS A 349 -22.99 -6.13 -25.41
C LYS A 349 -23.72 -6.13 -24.07
N VAL A 350 -25.05 -6.08 -24.07
CA VAL A 350 -25.85 -6.19 -22.83
C VAL A 350 -25.92 -7.63 -22.33
N ARG A 351 -25.87 -8.63 -23.22
CA ARG A 351 -25.76 -10.03 -22.84
C ARG A 351 -24.36 -10.40 -22.35
N ALA A 352 -23.30 -9.85 -22.96
CA ALA A 352 -21.91 -10.09 -22.55
C ALA A 352 -21.56 -9.44 -21.20
N ALA A 353 -22.38 -8.50 -20.73
CA ALA A 353 -22.33 -7.96 -19.37
C ALA A 353 -22.86 -8.95 -18.27
N GLY A 354 -23.15 -10.21 -18.62
CA GLY A 354 -23.29 -11.32 -17.65
C GLY A 354 -23.00 -12.68 -18.29
N PRO A 355 -22.45 -13.70 -17.58
CA PRO A 355 -22.31 -13.84 -16.12
C PRO A 355 -20.86 -14.03 -15.60
N ALA A 356 -20.57 -13.66 -14.33
CA ALA A 356 -19.77 -14.40 -13.30
C ALA A 356 -19.18 -13.48 -12.19
N PRO A 357 -18.81 -13.99 -10.97
CA PRO A 357 -19.03 -15.32 -10.40
C PRO A 357 -20.02 -15.30 -9.20
N ALA A 358 -20.47 -16.49 -8.84
CA ALA A 358 -21.27 -16.75 -7.64
C ALA A 358 -20.54 -16.28 -6.36
N LEU A 359 -21.04 -15.23 -5.72
CA LEU A 359 -20.78 -14.95 -4.31
C LEU A 359 -22.02 -15.38 -3.51
N HIS A 360 -21.80 -16.41 -2.69
CA HIS A 360 -22.62 -16.92 -1.59
C HIS A 360 -24.03 -16.32 -1.37
N LEU A 361 -25.03 -16.84 -2.10
CA LEU A 361 -26.40 -16.96 -1.59
C LEU A 361 -26.90 -18.35 -1.96
N GLY A 362 -27.16 -19.18 -0.95
CA GLY A 362 -27.37 -20.61 -1.07
C GLY A 362 -28.56 -21.01 -1.94
N ALA A 363 -28.39 -22.07 -2.73
CA ALA A 363 -29.39 -22.97 -3.30
C ALA A 363 -30.78 -22.37 -3.59
N TRP A 364 -30.92 -21.73 -4.76
CA TRP A 364 -32.24 -21.51 -5.38
C TRP A 364 -32.36 -22.49 -6.56
N GLU A 365 -33.35 -23.38 -6.50
CA GLU A 365 -33.63 -24.37 -7.53
C GLU A 365 -33.99 -23.69 -8.87
N GLN A 366 -33.64 -24.33 -9.98
CA GLN A 366 -33.85 -23.88 -11.37
C GLN A 366 -35.30 -23.44 -11.71
N GLY A 367 -36.29 -23.75 -10.87
CA GLY A 367 -37.68 -23.33 -11.03
C GLY A 367 -37.99 -21.89 -10.58
N GLN A 368 -37.18 -21.26 -9.72
CA GLN A 368 -37.41 -19.87 -9.27
C GLN A 368 -36.83 -18.81 -10.22
N TRP A 369 -35.82 -19.16 -11.02
CA TRP A 369 -35.28 -18.31 -12.08
C TRP A 369 -36.34 -17.90 -13.13
N GLN A 370 -37.29 -18.78 -13.47
CA GLN A 370 -38.37 -18.44 -14.39
C GLN A 370 -39.41 -17.46 -13.82
N ARG A 371 -39.55 -17.39 -12.49
CA ARG A 371 -40.44 -16.40 -11.84
C ARG A 371 -39.79 -15.03 -11.72
N MET A 372 -38.47 -14.95 -11.53
CA MET A 372 -37.72 -13.69 -11.51
C MET A 372 -37.39 -13.15 -12.92
N CYS A 373 -37.18 -14.03 -13.92
CA CYS A 373 -37.09 -13.62 -15.33
C CYS A 373 -38.41 -13.05 -15.88
N GLY A 374 -39.53 -13.19 -15.15
CA GLY A 374 -40.76 -12.46 -15.45
C GLY A 374 -40.64 -10.95 -15.32
N CYS A 375 -39.65 -10.45 -14.56
CA CYS A 375 -39.40 -9.00 -14.38
C CYS A 375 -38.31 -8.45 -15.31
N VAL A 376 -37.55 -9.30 -16.00
CA VAL A 376 -36.46 -8.85 -16.91
C VAL A 376 -36.95 -8.63 -18.34
N LEU A 377 -38.20 -8.95 -18.65
CA LEU A 377 -38.67 -8.92 -20.03
C LEU A 377 -40.12 -8.47 -20.14
N SER A 378 -40.31 -7.23 -20.60
CA SER A 378 -41.33 -6.94 -21.62
C SER A 378 -40.97 -7.64 -22.96
N ILE A 379 -40.77 -8.98 -22.94
CA ILE A 379 -40.66 -9.82 -24.16
C ILE A 379 -41.90 -9.62 -25.05
N SER A 380 -43.06 -9.31 -24.46
CA SER A 380 -44.31 -9.20 -25.22
C SER A 380 -44.35 -8.00 -26.17
N LEU A 381 -43.64 -6.91 -25.85
CA LEU A 381 -43.55 -5.73 -26.73
C LEU A 381 -42.50 -5.92 -27.84
N CYS A 382 -41.38 -6.60 -27.56
CA CYS A 382 -40.39 -6.95 -28.57
C CYS A 382 -40.91 -7.97 -29.60
N GLN A 383 -41.70 -8.98 -29.20
CA GLN A 383 -42.24 -9.98 -30.13
C GLN A 383 -43.25 -9.40 -31.14
N HIS A 384 -43.97 -8.34 -30.77
CA HIS A 384 -44.89 -7.66 -31.70
C HIS A 384 -44.14 -6.76 -32.70
N TRP A 385 -43.07 -6.08 -32.25
CA TRP A 385 -42.16 -5.30 -33.10
C TRP A 385 -41.31 -6.16 -34.05
N LEU A 386 -40.93 -7.38 -33.64
CA LEU A 386 -40.16 -8.34 -34.44
C LEU A 386 -40.89 -8.86 -35.70
N GLN A 387 -42.22 -8.80 -35.74
CA GLN A 387 -43.01 -9.23 -36.91
C GLN A 387 -43.22 -8.10 -37.94
N THR A 388 -43.20 -6.84 -37.51
CA THR A 388 -43.39 -5.66 -38.37
C THR A 388 -42.07 -5.12 -38.96
N ALA A 389 -40.92 -5.38 -38.35
CA ALA A 389 -39.61 -4.88 -38.80
C ALA A 389 -38.95 -5.65 -39.97
N ARG A 390 -39.64 -6.59 -40.64
CA ARG A 390 -39.10 -7.34 -41.80
C ARG A 390 -39.14 -6.59 -43.13
N HIS A 391 -39.62 -5.34 -43.16
CA HIS A 391 -39.63 -4.52 -44.36
C HIS A 391 -39.35 -3.06 -44.00
N ARG A 392 -38.09 -2.61 -44.01
CA ARG A 392 -37.68 -1.21 -44.21
C ARG A 392 -36.14 -1.08 -44.17
N GLU A 393 -35.47 -1.62 -45.18
CA GLU A 393 -34.12 -1.18 -45.54
C GLU A 393 -34.25 -0.06 -46.56
N GLN A 394 -33.94 1.19 -46.18
CA GLN A 394 -33.48 2.19 -47.15
C GLN A 394 -32.70 3.33 -46.46
N CYS A 395 -31.40 3.35 -46.79
CA CYS A 395 -30.46 4.48 -46.82
C CYS A 395 -30.07 5.15 -45.50
N PHE A 396 -28.90 4.80 -44.94
CA PHE A 396 -27.82 5.70 -44.45
C PHE A 396 -26.52 4.87 -44.28
N SER A 397 -25.33 5.47 -44.44
CA SER A 397 -24.06 4.76 -44.32
C SER A 397 -23.86 4.23 -42.88
N PRO A 398 -23.59 2.93 -42.68
CA PRO A 398 -23.59 2.28 -41.35
C PRO A 398 -22.43 2.70 -40.42
N GLN A 399 -21.66 3.75 -40.75
CA GLN A 399 -20.41 4.08 -40.04
C GLN A 399 -20.26 5.56 -39.63
N LEU A 400 -21.30 6.39 -39.75
CA LEU A 400 -21.22 7.85 -39.54
C LEU A 400 -20.54 8.31 -38.23
N TYR A 401 -20.92 7.77 -37.06
CA TYR A 401 -20.29 8.15 -35.78
C TYR A 401 -18.90 7.53 -35.59
N SER A 402 -18.67 6.34 -36.14
CA SER A 402 -17.38 5.65 -36.07
C SER A 402 -16.32 6.30 -36.98
N GLU A 403 -16.71 6.76 -38.17
CA GLU A 403 -15.87 7.53 -39.09
C GLU A 403 -15.52 8.90 -38.53
N ALA A 404 -16.48 9.57 -37.86
CA ALA A 404 -16.24 10.85 -37.22
C ALA A 404 -15.47 10.73 -35.89
N GLY A 405 -15.43 9.54 -35.28
CA GLY A 405 -14.85 9.33 -33.95
C GLY A 405 -15.63 10.02 -32.84
N THR A 406 -16.95 10.13 -32.96
CA THR A 406 -17.79 10.89 -32.01
C THR A 406 -17.75 10.30 -30.62
N PHE A 407 -17.60 11.15 -29.60
CA PHE A 407 -17.65 10.74 -28.19
C PHE A 407 -18.45 11.72 -27.33
N LEU A 408 -19.08 11.21 -26.28
CA LEU A 408 -19.90 11.94 -25.32
C LEU A 408 -19.17 12.05 -23.99
N VAL A 409 -19.00 13.27 -23.48
CA VAL A 409 -18.49 13.50 -22.12
C VAL A 409 -19.66 13.68 -21.16
N MET A 410 -19.68 12.87 -20.12
CA MET A 410 -20.71 12.93 -19.08
C MET A 410 -20.17 12.54 -17.71
N GLU A 411 -20.93 12.93 -16.69
CA GLU A 411 -20.65 12.65 -15.28
C GLU A 411 -21.91 12.05 -14.65
N ILE A 412 -21.72 11.01 -13.84
CA ILE A 412 -22.77 10.41 -13.02
C ILE A 412 -22.30 10.46 -11.57
N LYS A 413 -23.08 11.11 -10.71
CA LYS A 413 -22.76 11.33 -9.31
C LYS A 413 -23.91 10.91 -8.41
N LEU A 414 -23.58 10.15 -7.38
CA LEU A 414 -24.45 9.73 -6.29
C LEU A 414 -24.18 10.58 -5.04
N ASP A 415 -25.21 10.81 -4.24
CA ASP A 415 -25.08 11.49 -2.94
C ASP A 415 -24.36 10.62 -1.91
N ARG A 416 -24.67 9.31 -1.90
CA ARG A 416 -24.00 8.31 -1.04
C ARG A 416 -23.41 7.19 -1.90
N PRO A 417 -22.27 6.60 -1.50
CA PRO A 417 -21.68 5.50 -2.26
C PRO A 417 -22.59 4.26 -2.19
N LEU A 418 -22.70 3.49 -3.28
CA LEU A 418 -23.47 2.24 -3.29
C LEU A 418 -22.90 1.24 -2.29
N VAL A 419 -21.57 1.12 -2.28
CA VAL A 419 -20.84 0.33 -1.30
C VAL A 419 -20.16 1.28 -0.30
N PRO A 420 -20.56 1.30 0.97
CA PRO A 420 -19.92 2.15 1.97
C PRO A 420 -18.46 1.72 2.20
N LYS A 421 -17.56 2.69 2.34
CA LYS A 421 -16.18 2.42 2.74
C LYS A 421 -16.13 2.15 4.25
N ARG A 422 -15.42 1.10 4.67
CA ARG A 422 -15.19 0.83 6.10
C ARG A 422 -14.41 1.99 6.73
N LEU A 423 -14.82 2.40 7.93
CA LEU A 423 -14.14 3.47 8.66
C LEU A 423 -12.81 2.95 9.22
N ARG A 424 -11.79 3.82 9.27
CA ARG A 424 -10.47 3.46 9.82
C ARG A 424 -10.55 2.99 11.28
N GLU A 425 -11.42 3.61 12.07
CA GLU A 425 -11.63 3.25 13.47
C GLU A 425 -12.19 1.82 13.62
N GLU A 426 -13.08 1.41 12.71
CA GLU A 426 -13.61 0.04 12.67
C GLU A 426 -12.54 -0.95 12.24
N LEU A 427 -11.72 -0.61 11.24
CA LEU A 427 -10.60 -1.44 10.80
C LEU A 427 -9.57 -1.65 11.91
N ALA A 428 -9.19 -0.58 12.61
CA ALA A 428 -8.26 -0.65 13.72
C ALA A 428 -8.77 -1.54 14.87
N GLN A 429 -10.07 -1.46 15.19
CA GLN A 429 -10.69 -2.33 16.19
C GLN A 429 -10.65 -3.80 15.77
N ARG A 430 -11.00 -4.11 14.52
CA ARG A 430 -10.95 -5.49 14.01
C ARG A 430 -9.54 -6.03 13.95
N VAL A 431 -8.56 -5.22 13.54
CA VAL A 431 -7.13 -5.60 13.56
C VAL A 431 -6.69 -5.92 14.99
N GLN A 432 -7.11 -5.12 15.96
CA GLN A 432 -6.82 -5.35 17.38
C GLN A 432 -7.51 -6.61 17.93
N GLU A 433 -8.71 -6.94 17.48
CA GLU A 433 -9.40 -8.20 17.81
C GLU A 433 -8.70 -9.41 17.19
N LEU A 434 -8.23 -9.29 15.94
CA LEU A 434 -7.52 -10.34 15.20
C LEU A 434 -6.10 -10.58 15.73
N ILE A 435 -5.50 -9.59 16.38
CA ILE A 435 -4.16 -9.64 16.98
C ILE A 435 -4.22 -9.06 18.40
N PRO A 436 -4.67 -9.85 19.40
CA PRO A 436 -4.61 -9.40 20.78
C PRO A 436 -3.15 -9.31 21.24
N PRO A 437 -2.76 -8.27 21.99
CA PRO A 437 -1.41 -8.16 22.55
C PRO A 437 -1.14 -9.36 23.45
N ARG A 438 0.00 -10.02 23.24
CA ARG A 438 0.37 -11.20 24.02
C ARG A 438 0.42 -10.82 25.52
N PRO A 439 -0.28 -11.55 26.41
CA PRO A 439 -0.15 -11.31 27.84
C PRO A 439 1.32 -11.48 28.24
N ALA A 440 1.87 -10.50 28.96
CA ALA A 440 3.26 -10.53 29.38
C ALA A 440 3.57 -11.87 30.06
N LEU A 441 4.48 -12.64 29.46
CA LEU A 441 4.98 -13.85 30.08
C LEU A 441 5.59 -13.43 31.42
N ALA A 442 5.10 -14.01 32.52
CA ALA A 442 5.66 -13.73 33.83
C ALA A 442 7.19 -13.95 33.76
N PRO A 443 8.02 -13.02 34.27
CA PRO A 443 9.47 -13.12 34.26
C PRO A 443 9.92 -14.27 35.16
N ARG A 444 9.82 -15.50 34.66
CA ARG A 444 10.00 -16.74 35.43
C ARG A 444 11.47 -17.22 35.42
N THR A 445 12.30 -16.66 34.55
CA THR A 445 13.73 -17.02 34.44
C THR A 445 14.62 -16.32 35.47
N GLU A 446 14.17 -15.20 36.05
CA GLU A 446 14.96 -14.46 37.05
C GLU A 446 15.02 -15.18 38.41
N GLY A 447 13.91 -15.81 38.84
CA GLY A 447 13.84 -16.57 40.09
C GLY A 447 14.77 -17.79 40.10
N ALA A 448 14.76 -18.57 39.02
CA ALA A 448 15.64 -19.74 38.88
C ALA A 448 17.12 -19.34 38.87
N LYS A 449 17.50 -18.26 38.19
CA LYS A 449 18.89 -17.74 38.17
C LYS A 449 19.33 -17.28 39.56
N LYS A 450 18.53 -16.45 40.24
CA LYS A 450 18.80 -15.97 41.61
C LYS A 450 18.99 -17.13 42.59
N VAL A 451 18.19 -18.19 42.46
CA VAL A 451 18.26 -19.37 43.33
C VAL A 451 19.54 -20.21 43.08
N VAL A 452 20.00 -20.30 41.83
CA VAL A 452 21.28 -20.96 41.50
C VAL A 452 22.47 -20.14 42.02
N GLU A 453 22.42 -18.80 41.89
CA GLU A 453 23.43 -17.92 42.47
C GLU A 453 23.50 -18.01 44.00
N ASP A 454 22.34 -18.07 44.66
CA ASP A 454 22.26 -18.29 46.11
C ASP A 454 22.88 -19.65 46.50
N TYR A 455 22.63 -20.70 45.72
CA TYR A 455 23.27 -22.00 45.93
C TYR A 455 24.79 -21.94 45.78
N HIS A 456 25.29 -21.29 44.71
CA HIS A 456 26.73 -21.07 44.52
C HIS A 456 27.34 -20.32 45.72
N LYS A 457 26.75 -19.21 46.17
CA LYS A 457 27.23 -18.44 47.34
C LYS A 457 27.30 -19.31 48.60
N ARG A 458 26.33 -20.19 48.82
CA ARG A 458 26.31 -21.10 49.97
C ARG A 458 27.38 -22.18 49.87
N VAL A 459 27.55 -22.79 48.69
CA VAL A 459 28.63 -23.76 48.43
C VAL A 459 29.99 -23.11 48.68
N THR A 460 30.22 -21.91 48.16
CA THR A 460 31.47 -21.16 48.37
C THR A 460 31.71 -20.86 49.85
N SER A 461 30.69 -20.43 50.60
CA SER A 461 30.79 -20.18 52.04
C SER A 461 31.16 -21.44 52.83
N VAL A 462 30.51 -22.57 52.52
CA VAL A 462 30.82 -23.87 53.14
C VAL A 462 32.25 -24.32 52.79
N ALA A 463 32.66 -24.18 51.53
CA ALA A 463 34.02 -24.52 51.10
C ALA A 463 35.08 -23.69 51.82
N VAL A 464 34.87 -22.38 51.95
CA VAL A 464 35.77 -21.49 52.72
C VAL A 464 35.80 -21.85 54.19
N ALA A 465 34.66 -22.21 54.79
CA ALA A 465 34.62 -22.67 56.18
C ALA A 465 35.40 -23.98 56.38
N ILE A 466 35.22 -24.97 55.49
CA ILE A 466 35.97 -26.23 55.52
C ILE A 466 37.48 -25.97 55.34
N LEU A 467 37.86 -25.08 54.43
CA LEU A 467 39.26 -24.68 54.23
C LEU A 467 39.87 -24.02 55.49
N ARG A 468 39.10 -23.20 56.22
CA ARG A 468 39.56 -22.62 57.49
C ARG A 468 39.78 -23.68 58.56
N GLU A 469 38.84 -24.60 58.74
CA GLU A 469 38.99 -25.72 59.69
C GLU A 469 40.19 -26.61 59.34
N TYR A 470 40.37 -26.88 58.05
CA TYR A 470 41.54 -27.61 57.56
C TYR A 470 42.84 -26.85 57.86
N HIS A 471 42.86 -25.53 57.68
CA HIS A 471 44.02 -24.71 58.03
C HIS A 471 44.27 -24.63 59.54
N GLU A 472 43.24 -24.62 60.38
CA GLU A 472 43.41 -24.66 61.84
C GLU A 472 44.00 -25.99 62.34
N LEU A 473 43.57 -27.10 61.75
CA LEU A 473 44.01 -28.45 62.13
C LEU A 473 45.39 -28.81 61.56
N PHE A 474 45.69 -28.41 60.32
CA PHE A 474 46.87 -28.86 59.57
C PHE A 474 47.77 -27.73 59.06
N GLY A 475 47.36 -26.47 59.20
CA GLY A 475 48.09 -25.32 58.62
C GLY A 475 49.48 -25.07 59.21
N LYS A 476 49.78 -25.60 60.40
CA LYS A 476 51.13 -25.56 60.99
C LYS A 476 52.08 -26.62 60.41
N GLN A 477 51.55 -27.73 59.86
CA GLN A 477 52.35 -28.79 59.24
C GLN A 477 52.77 -28.46 57.81
N PHE A 478 52.05 -27.55 57.14
CA PHE A 478 52.31 -27.13 55.76
C PHE A 478 53.62 -26.35 55.56
N LEU A 479 54.20 -25.77 56.62
CA LEU A 479 55.42 -24.97 56.53
C LEU A 479 56.71 -25.80 56.53
N GLU A 480 56.66 -27.10 56.84
CA GLU A 480 57.86 -27.92 57.02
C GLU A 480 57.99 -29.12 56.05
N GLN A 481 56.98 -29.48 55.25
CA GLN A 481 57.08 -30.56 54.26
C GLN A 481 56.48 -30.21 52.89
N GLY A 482 57.29 -30.38 51.83
CA GLY A 482 56.86 -30.29 50.43
C GLY A 482 56.53 -31.67 49.86
N VAL A 483 55.38 -31.74 49.19
CA VAL A 483 54.70 -32.92 48.59
C VAL A 483 54.23 -33.94 49.63
N MET A 484 52.91 -34.00 49.82
CA MET A 484 52.21 -34.91 50.74
C MET A 484 51.85 -36.23 50.05
N ASP A 485 52.11 -37.37 50.69
CA ASP A 485 51.75 -38.70 50.16
C ASP A 485 50.22 -38.92 50.17
N HIS A 486 49.69 -39.69 49.21
CA HIS A 486 48.24 -39.96 49.09
C HIS A 486 47.64 -40.57 50.36
N GLU A 487 48.39 -41.43 51.07
CA GLU A 487 47.97 -42.03 52.34
C GLU A 487 47.84 -40.98 53.45
N THR A 488 48.75 -40.00 53.49
CA THR A 488 48.69 -38.90 54.47
C THR A 488 47.51 -37.96 54.20
N MET A 489 47.17 -37.71 52.93
CA MET A 489 45.98 -36.94 52.55
C MET A 489 44.67 -37.65 52.91
N GLU A 490 44.62 -38.97 52.77
CA GLU A 490 43.46 -39.76 53.20
C GLU A 490 43.29 -39.73 54.73
N GLU A 491 44.38 -39.83 55.48
CA GLU A 491 44.32 -39.78 56.94
C GLU A 491 43.92 -38.38 57.44
N GLN A 492 44.49 -37.31 56.87
CA GLN A 492 44.05 -35.95 57.14
C GLN A 492 42.58 -35.72 56.80
N LYS A 493 42.08 -36.31 55.70
CA LYS A 493 40.66 -36.27 55.34
C LYS A 493 39.79 -37.03 56.34
N ARG A 494 40.22 -38.18 56.86
CA ARG A 494 39.50 -38.93 57.91
C ARG A 494 39.42 -38.13 59.21
N GLN A 495 40.54 -37.55 59.62
CA GLN A 495 40.64 -36.71 60.82
C GLN A 495 39.76 -35.45 60.71
N LEU A 496 39.80 -34.76 59.57
CA LEU A 496 38.93 -33.60 59.30
C LEU A 496 37.45 -34.00 59.34
N ASN A 497 37.07 -35.11 58.70
CA ASN A 497 35.68 -35.59 58.72
C ASN A 497 35.23 -35.99 60.13
N TYR A 498 36.12 -36.55 60.95
CA TYR A 498 35.81 -36.86 62.34
C TYR A 498 35.51 -35.57 63.13
N GLU A 499 36.39 -34.57 63.05
CA GLU A 499 36.22 -33.28 63.73
C GLU A 499 34.98 -32.51 63.26
N LEU A 500 34.69 -32.50 61.96
CA LEU A 500 33.49 -31.86 61.42
C LEU A 500 32.19 -32.52 61.91
N ASN A 501 32.21 -33.84 62.15
CA ASN A 501 31.06 -34.59 62.66
C ASN A 501 30.89 -34.45 64.18
N THR A 502 31.97 -34.50 64.96
CA THR A 502 31.92 -34.36 66.43
C THR A 502 31.60 -32.93 66.87
N SER A 503 32.09 -31.93 66.14
CA SER A 503 31.80 -30.50 66.40
C SER A 503 30.40 -30.07 65.98
N GLY A 504 29.65 -30.90 65.25
CA GLY A 504 28.33 -30.58 64.70
C GLY A 504 28.36 -29.62 63.50
N LYS A 505 29.54 -29.15 63.05
CA LYS A 505 29.69 -28.24 61.90
C LYS A 505 29.21 -28.89 60.59
N TYR A 506 29.43 -30.19 60.41
CA TYR A 506 28.92 -30.95 59.26
C TYR A 506 27.40 -30.87 59.14
N PHE A 507 26.69 -31.01 60.27
CA PHE A 507 25.23 -30.91 60.31
C PHE A 507 24.76 -29.48 59.98
N ALA A 508 25.47 -28.45 60.45
CA ALA A 508 25.18 -27.06 60.13
C ALA A 508 25.33 -26.77 58.62
N PHE A 509 26.38 -27.28 57.97
CA PHE A 509 26.57 -27.14 56.51
C PHE A 509 25.46 -27.85 55.72
N LYS A 510 25.08 -29.06 56.14
CA LYS A 510 24.00 -29.83 55.53
C LYS A 510 22.67 -29.07 55.57
N GLU A 511 22.32 -28.47 56.71
CA GLU A 511 21.06 -27.73 56.84
C GLU A 511 21.06 -26.42 56.02
N GLN A 512 22.21 -25.75 55.89
CA GLN A 512 22.36 -24.57 55.02
C GLN A 512 22.16 -24.89 53.54
N LEU A 513 22.74 -26.00 53.06
CA LEU A 513 22.59 -26.43 51.66
C LEU A 513 21.16 -26.91 51.38
N LYS A 514 20.53 -27.62 52.33
CA LYS A 514 19.16 -28.12 52.21
C LYS A 514 18.14 -27.02 51.86
N TYR A 515 18.21 -25.86 52.51
CA TYR A 515 17.29 -24.75 52.20
C TYR A 515 17.45 -24.24 50.76
N SER A 516 18.68 -24.17 50.27
CA SER A 516 18.99 -23.74 48.90
C SER A 516 18.53 -24.78 47.87
N VAL A 517 18.73 -26.07 48.16
CA VAL A 517 18.25 -27.17 47.31
C VAL A 517 16.72 -27.21 47.23
N VAL A 518 16.02 -27.00 48.35
CA VAL A 518 14.55 -26.94 48.36
C VAL A 518 14.04 -25.78 47.51
N LYS A 519 14.71 -24.62 47.53
CA LYS A 519 14.40 -23.51 46.62
C LYS A 519 14.63 -23.89 45.16
N ILE A 520 15.72 -24.57 44.83
CA ILE A 520 15.99 -25.06 43.45
C ILE A 520 14.86 -25.99 42.99
N VAL A 521 14.45 -26.95 43.81
CA VAL A 521 13.38 -27.89 43.47
C VAL A 521 12.05 -27.18 43.23
N ARG A 522 11.75 -26.14 44.01
CA ARG A 522 10.52 -25.34 43.87
C ARG A 522 10.53 -24.41 42.66
N GLU A 523 11.62 -23.70 42.43
CA GLU A 523 11.70 -22.62 41.44
C GLU A 523 12.17 -23.10 40.07
N LYS A 524 13.05 -24.12 40.02
CA LYS A 524 13.54 -24.70 38.76
C LYS A 524 12.72 -25.89 38.29
N TYR A 525 12.46 -26.84 39.18
CA TYR A 525 11.77 -28.10 38.82
C TYR A 525 10.26 -28.05 39.01
N LEU A 526 9.73 -26.98 39.65
CA LEU A 526 8.31 -26.76 39.92
C LEU A 526 7.62 -27.96 40.62
N LYS A 527 8.39 -28.77 41.36
CA LYS A 527 7.86 -29.94 42.07
C LYS A 527 7.43 -29.52 43.47
N THR A 528 6.12 -29.29 43.62
CA THR A 528 5.48 -28.93 44.90
C THR A 528 4.64 -30.06 45.50
N THR A 529 4.38 -31.13 44.74
CA THR A 529 3.58 -32.30 45.13
C THR A 529 4.44 -33.54 45.33
N ALA A 530 3.92 -34.53 46.07
CA ALA A 530 4.58 -35.81 46.28
C ALA A 530 4.55 -36.68 45.00
N PHE A 531 5.60 -37.48 44.78
CA PHE A 531 5.67 -38.41 43.65
C PHE A 531 4.74 -39.61 43.85
N GLU A 532 4.10 -40.07 42.77
CA GLU A 532 3.13 -41.17 42.80
C GLU A 532 3.80 -42.54 42.88
N THR A 533 5.01 -42.68 42.31
CA THR A 533 5.78 -43.93 42.30
C THR A 533 7.20 -43.75 42.83
N LYS A 534 7.74 -44.80 43.46
CA LYS A 534 9.10 -44.81 44.02
C LYS A 534 10.19 -44.68 42.94
N GLU A 535 9.90 -45.17 41.73
CA GLU A 535 10.79 -45.09 40.56
C GLU A 535 10.93 -43.65 40.04
N GLN A 536 9.82 -42.90 39.95
CA GLN A 536 9.83 -41.48 39.58
C GLN A 536 10.62 -40.64 40.60
N LEU A 537 10.49 -40.94 41.90
CA LEU A 537 11.28 -40.28 42.94
C LEU A 537 12.77 -40.58 42.77
N GLN A 538 13.15 -41.84 42.48
CA GLN A 538 14.55 -42.22 42.30
C GLN A 538 15.17 -41.57 41.06
N ALA A 539 14.45 -41.53 39.93
CA ALA A 539 14.90 -40.85 38.71
C ALA A 539 15.05 -39.34 38.90
N PHE A 540 14.13 -38.72 39.64
CA PHE A 540 14.25 -37.29 39.97
C PHE A 540 15.42 -37.02 40.91
N LEU A 541 15.66 -37.88 41.90
CA LEU A 541 16.79 -37.73 42.82
C LEU A 541 18.13 -37.88 42.11
N SER A 542 18.26 -38.79 41.14
CA SER A 542 19.49 -38.92 40.35
C SER A 542 19.71 -37.71 39.45
N GLU A 543 18.68 -37.21 38.78
CA GLU A 543 18.76 -35.99 37.97
C GLU A 543 19.13 -34.75 38.81
N LEU A 544 18.47 -34.58 39.96
CA LEU A 544 18.77 -33.50 40.90
C LEU A 544 20.19 -33.62 41.45
N TYR A 545 20.66 -34.83 41.74
CA TYR A 545 22.03 -35.06 42.23
C TYR A 545 23.06 -34.64 41.19
N VAL A 546 22.94 -35.08 39.94
CA VAL A 546 23.83 -34.69 38.84
C VAL A 546 23.85 -33.17 38.70
N TYR A 547 22.68 -32.54 38.67
CA TYR A 547 22.57 -31.09 38.55
C TYR A 547 23.25 -30.34 39.70
N LEU A 548 23.03 -30.76 40.95
CA LEU A 548 23.63 -30.10 42.11
C LEU A 548 25.16 -30.28 42.13
N VAL A 549 25.66 -31.46 41.75
CA VAL A 549 27.10 -31.75 41.69
C VAL A 549 27.78 -30.90 40.61
N ASP A 550 27.19 -30.78 39.43
CA ASP A 550 27.72 -29.92 38.35
C ASP A 550 27.83 -28.45 38.80
N HIS A 551 26.76 -27.92 39.39
CA HIS A 551 26.76 -26.54 39.89
C HIS A 551 27.69 -26.33 41.10
N MET A 552 27.88 -27.35 41.93
CA MET A 552 28.88 -27.34 42.99
C MET A 552 30.29 -27.27 42.40
N HIS A 553 30.61 -28.07 41.38
CA HIS A 553 31.89 -28.00 40.68
C HIS A 553 32.11 -26.63 40.03
N MET A 554 31.09 -26.05 39.40
CA MET A 554 31.18 -24.69 38.85
C MET A 554 31.51 -23.66 39.94
N ALA A 555 30.84 -23.71 41.09
CA ALA A 555 31.08 -22.79 42.21
C ALA A 555 32.46 -22.98 42.86
N LEU A 556 32.91 -24.23 43.01
CA LEU A 556 34.23 -24.55 43.57
C LEU A 556 35.35 -24.17 42.61
N ASN A 557 35.21 -24.48 41.32
CA ASN A 557 36.17 -24.09 40.30
C ASN A 557 36.29 -22.56 40.25
N LYS A 558 35.18 -21.83 40.39
CA LYS A 558 35.19 -20.36 40.49
C LYS A 558 35.93 -19.86 41.74
N LEU A 559 35.78 -20.52 42.89
CA LEU A 559 36.51 -20.15 44.12
C LEU A 559 38.02 -20.43 44.01
N LEU A 560 38.40 -21.55 43.37
CA LEU A 560 39.79 -22.02 43.32
C LEU A 560 40.61 -21.38 42.19
N SER A 561 39.98 -20.82 41.16
CA SER A 561 40.67 -20.31 39.97
C SER A 561 41.29 -18.91 40.13
N GLY A 562 40.97 -18.14 41.18
CA GLY A 562 41.65 -16.87 41.53
C GLY A 562 41.54 -15.71 40.52
N GLU A 563 41.29 -16.00 39.25
CA GLU A 563 40.95 -15.06 38.20
C GLU A 563 39.47 -15.26 37.88
N ASP A 564 38.68 -14.20 38.03
CA ASP A 564 37.49 -14.09 37.20
C ASP A 564 37.99 -14.18 35.75
N VAL A 565 37.94 -15.35 35.13
CA VAL A 565 37.78 -15.41 33.68
C VAL A 565 36.42 -14.77 33.46
N SER A 566 36.44 -13.44 33.35
CA SER A 566 35.33 -12.66 32.85
C SER A 566 34.83 -13.44 31.63
N PRO A 567 33.53 -13.79 31.57
CA PRO A 567 32.97 -14.22 30.30
C PRO A 567 33.48 -13.22 29.28
N ALA A 568 34.13 -13.71 28.21
CA ALA A 568 34.64 -12.84 27.16
C ALA A 568 33.56 -11.78 26.88
N PRO A 569 33.91 -10.47 26.88
CA PRO A 569 32.93 -9.43 26.66
C PRO A 569 32.11 -9.85 25.45
N PRO A 570 30.76 -9.81 25.53
CA PRO A 570 29.94 -10.18 24.38
C PRO A 570 30.50 -9.41 23.19
N PRO A 571 30.70 -10.07 22.04
CA PRO A 571 31.33 -9.42 20.90
C PRO A 571 30.59 -8.10 20.68
N ASN A 572 31.32 -6.98 20.64
CA ASN A 572 30.81 -5.62 20.41
C ASN A 572 30.30 -5.49 18.95
N SER A 573 29.52 -6.46 18.51
CA SER A 573 28.96 -6.59 17.19
C SER A 573 27.74 -5.69 17.10
N THR A 574 27.75 -4.81 16.10
CA THR A 574 26.59 -3.96 15.81
C THR A 574 25.47 -4.83 15.25
N SER A 575 24.20 -4.45 15.42
CA SER A 575 23.07 -5.21 14.86
C SER A 575 23.16 -5.43 13.34
N GLN A 576 23.73 -4.47 12.62
CA GLN A 576 24.02 -4.60 11.18
C GLN A 576 25.05 -5.69 10.89
N GLN A 577 26.08 -5.85 11.72
CA GLN A 577 27.07 -6.91 11.59
C GLN A 577 26.47 -8.29 11.91
N LEU A 578 25.62 -8.38 12.94
CA LEU A 578 24.91 -9.61 13.26
C LEU A 578 23.95 -10.04 12.13
N LEU A 579 23.28 -9.07 11.48
CA LEU A 579 22.46 -9.34 10.30
C LEU A 579 23.31 -9.82 9.12
N LEU A 580 24.50 -9.26 8.93
CA LEU A 580 25.46 -9.76 7.93
C LEU A 580 25.86 -11.21 8.22
N PHE A 581 26.15 -11.57 9.48
CA PHE A 581 26.48 -12.95 9.86
C PHE A 581 25.31 -13.90 9.65
N ALA A 582 24.08 -13.45 9.90
CA ALA A 582 22.88 -14.23 9.60
C ALA A 582 22.78 -14.56 8.11
N ARG A 583 23.04 -13.58 7.24
CA ARG A 583 23.03 -13.76 5.78
C ARG A 583 24.18 -14.62 5.26
N GLU A 584 25.36 -14.52 5.87
CA GLU A 584 26.46 -15.44 5.58
C GLU A 584 26.06 -16.89 5.92
N ALA A 585 25.42 -17.09 7.07
CA ALA A 585 24.92 -18.41 7.47
C ALA A 585 23.81 -18.92 6.55
N GLU A 586 22.92 -18.05 6.06
CA GLU A 586 21.93 -18.39 5.01
C GLU A 586 22.62 -18.83 3.71
N ALA A 587 23.63 -18.09 3.25
CA ALA A 587 24.38 -18.44 2.03
C ALA A 587 25.13 -19.77 2.16
N ILE A 588 25.60 -20.10 3.37
CA ILE A 588 26.24 -21.38 3.72
C ILE A 588 25.19 -22.50 3.92
N LYS A 589 23.90 -22.15 4.01
CA LYS A 589 22.78 -23.05 4.34
C LYS A 589 22.86 -23.64 5.76
N ASP A 590 23.53 -22.96 6.71
CA ASP A 590 23.51 -23.33 8.13
C ASP A 590 22.35 -22.64 8.86
N LEU A 591 21.20 -23.32 8.84
CA LEU A 591 19.93 -22.78 9.35
C LEU A 591 19.95 -22.52 10.85
N LYS A 592 20.68 -23.36 11.59
CA LYS A 592 20.76 -23.26 13.05
C LYS A 592 21.54 -22.01 13.40
N LEU A 593 22.69 -21.81 12.77
CA LEU A 593 23.51 -20.63 13.00
C LEU A 593 22.80 -19.34 12.57
N ALA A 594 22.15 -19.33 11.40
CA ALA A 594 21.36 -18.19 10.93
C ALA A 594 20.24 -17.82 11.92
N SER A 595 19.49 -18.82 12.42
CA SER A 595 18.44 -18.58 13.41
C SER A 595 18.99 -18.01 14.72
N LEU A 596 20.19 -18.42 15.15
CA LEU A 596 20.83 -17.88 16.34
C LEU A 596 21.19 -16.40 16.16
N PHE A 597 21.78 -16.03 15.03
CA PHE A 597 22.11 -14.62 14.76
C PHE A 597 20.88 -13.74 14.66
N TYR A 598 19.81 -14.17 13.98
CA TYR A 598 18.56 -13.42 13.97
C TYR A 598 17.95 -13.25 15.36
N ASN A 599 18.02 -14.29 16.21
CA ASN A 599 17.58 -14.17 17.59
C ASN A 599 18.45 -13.20 18.40
N GLN A 600 19.77 -13.19 18.19
CA GLN A 600 20.70 -12.25 18.82
C GLN A 600 20.49 -10.80 18.38
N VAL A 601 20.07 -10.55 17.14
CA VAL A 601 19.65 -9.21 16.68
C VAL A 601 18.38 -8.79 17.42
N ARG A 602 17.44 -9.71 17.60
CA ARG A 602 16.12 -9.45 18.19
C ARG A 602 16.14 -9.22 19.70
N GLU A 603 16.91 -10.00 20.45
CA GLU A 603 16.96 -9.95 21.93
C GLU A 603 17.26 -8.57 22.53
N PRO A 604 18.24 -7.79 22.03
CA PRO A 604 18.48 -6.41 22.49
C PRO A 604 17.52 -5.39 21.85
N GLN A 605 16.86 -5.73 20.74
CA GLN A 605 16.04 -4.83 19.92
C GLN A 605 14.58 -5.30 19.85
N ILE A 606 14.02 -5.71 20.99
CA ILE A 606 12.63 -6.23 21.05
C ILE A 606 11.62 -5.17 20.56
N SER A 607 11.94 -3.88 20.65
CA SER A 607 11.13 -2.77 20.15
C SER A 607 11.35 -2.41 18.67
N LEU A 608 12.35 -2.98 18.01
CA LEU A 608 12.61 -2.69 16.59
C LEU A 608 11.81 -3.62 15.69
N ILE A 609 10.90 -3.03 14.93
CA ILE A 609 10.01 -3.74 13.98
C ILE A 609 10.83 -4.49 12.92
N GLN A 610 11.87 -3.85 12.39
CA GLN A 610 12.69 -4.42 11.31
C GLN A 610 13.32 -5.77 11.66
N ALA A 611 13.79 -5.94 12.90
CA ALA A 611 14.37 -7.21 13.35
C ALA A 611 13.36 -8.37 13.33
N TRP A 612 12.10 -8.09 13.66
CA TRP A 612 11.01 -9.07 13.56
C TRP A 612 10.63 -9.37 12.11
N LEU A 613 10.63 -8.34 11.25
CA LEU A 613 10.37 -8.48 9.82
C LEU A 613 11.45 -9.32 9.13
N ASP A 614 12.73 -9.04 9.39
CA ASP A 614 13.86 -9.76 8.81
C ASP A 614 13.86 -11.24 9.23
N TYR A 615 13.61 -11.51 10.53
CA TYR A 615 13.51 -12.88 11.02
C TYR A 615 12.25 -13.60 10.48
N GLY A 616 11.13 -12.89 10.33
CA GLY A 616 9.93 -13.42 9.68
C GLY A 616 10.18 -13.79 8.22
N ALA A 617 10.90 -12.95 7.47
CA ALA A 617 11.29 -13.23 6.10
C ALA A 617 12.25 -14.43 6.00
N PHE A 618 13.21 -14.57 6.93
CA PHE A 618 14.04 -15.78 7.07
C PHE A 618 13.17 -17.03 7.28
N CYS A 619 12.20 -16.98 8.19
CA CYS A 619 11.32 -18.13 8.47
C CYS A 619 10.49 -18.53 7.24
N LEU A 620 10.04 -17.57 6.43
CA LEU A 620 9.36 -17.83 5.15
C LEU A 620 10.26 -18.54 4.14
N LEU A 621 11.56 -18.19 4.07
CA LEU A 621 12.52 -18.83 3.16
C LEU A 621 12.65 -20.33 3.44
N TYR A 622 12.57 -20.72 4.71
CA TYR A 622 12.74 -22.09 5.19
C TYR A 622 11.41 -22.81 5.46
N GLU A 623 10.32 -22.28 4.91
CA GLU A 623 8.96 -22.84 5.00
C GLU A 623 8.40 -22.98 6.43
N ASP A 624 8.97 -22.29 7.41
CA ASP A 624 8.46 -22.21 8.78
C ASP A 624 7.41 -21.08 8.89
N ALA A 625 6.28 -21.29 8.22
CA ALA A 625 5.21 -20.32 8.11
C ALA A 625 4.60 -19.92 9.47
N THR A 626 4.61 -20.82 10.46
CA THR A 626 4.04 -20.56 11.79
C THR A 626 4.91 -19.58 12.57
N LYS A 627 6.24 -19.77 12.58
CA LYS A 627 7.14 -18.80 13.21
C LYS A 627 7.16 -17.47 12.46
N ALA A 628 7.10 -17.50 11.14
CA ALA A 628 6.98 -16.28 10.34
C ALA A 628 5.74 -15.47 10.74
N GLN A 629 4.60 -16.14 10.84
CA GLN A 629 3.34 -15.52 11.27
C GLN A 629 3.44 -14.91 12.68
N GLU A 630 4.03 -15.63 13.64
CA GLU A 630 4.26 -15.10 14.98
C GLU A 630 5.14 -13.85 14.96
N CYS A 631 6.19 -13.85 14.13
CA CYS A 631 7.11 -12.71 14.04
C CYS A 631 6.43 -11.47 13.44
N PHE A 632 5.66 -11.64 12.36
CA PHE A 632 4.90 -10.55 11.79
C PHE A 632 3.77 -10.08 12.72
N GLN A 633 3.15 -10.99 13.48
CA GLN A 633 2.19 -10.63 14.49
C GLN A 633 2.83 -9.75 15.59
N GLN A 634 4.04 -10.09 16.05
CA GLN A 634 4.76 -9.25 17.00
C GLN A 634 5.14 -7.89 16.40
N ALA A 635 5.56 -7.85 15.13
CA ALA A 635 5.83 -6.59 14.43
C ALA A 635 4.60 -5.65 14.42
N VAL A 636 3.42 -6.18 14.11
CA VAL A 636 2.15 -5.42 14.12
C VAL A 636 1.73 -5.02 15.55
N CYS A 637 1.99 -5.86 16.56
CA CYS A 637 1.73 -5.49 17.97
C CYS A 637 2.60 -4.32 18.45
N LEU A 638 3.83 -4.19 17.95
CA LEU A 638 4.76 -3.13 18.35
C LEU A 638 4.36 -1.78 17.76
N ASP A 639 3.95 -1.76 16.49
CA ASP A 639 3.40 -0.57 15.85
C ASP A 639 2.22 -0.92 14.93
N PRO A 640 0.98 -0.72 15.41
CA PRO A 640 -0.21 -0.87 14.60
C PRO A 640 -0.32 0.13 13.43
N GLN A 641 0.51 1.18 13.39
CA GLN A 641 0.50 2.19 12.33
C GLN A 641 1.49 1.88 11.20
N HIS A 642 2.36 0.88 11.36
CA HIS A 642 3.34 0.51 10.35
C HIS A 642 2.72 -0.40 9.28
N GLY A 643 2.23 0.19 8.18
CA GLY A 643 1.54 -0.54 7.10
C GLY A 643 2.39 -1.66 6.46
N VAL A 644 3.71 -1.49 6.44
CA VAL A 644 4.68 -2.46 5.91
C VAL A 644 4.71 -3.79 6.69
N GLY A 645 4.44 -3.79 8.00
CA GLY A 645 4.42 -5.01 8.81
C GLY A 645 3.14 -5.85 8.64
N CYS A 646 2.04 -5.19 8.29
CA CYS A 646 0.75 -5.84 8.06
C CYS A 646 0.77 -6.71 6.79
N ILE A 647 1.51 -6.28 5.76
CA ILE A 647 1.51 -6.91 4.43
C ILE A 647 2.08 -8.35 4.46
N PRO A 648 3.28 -8.64 5.01
CA PRO A 648 3.79 -10.02 5.09
C PRO A 648 2.89 -10.93 5.95
N HIS A 649 2.32 -10.40 7.03
CA HIS A 649 1.37 -11.13 7.88
C HIS A 649 0.13 -11.59 7.10
N THR A 650 -0.39 -10.77 6.18
CA THR A 650 -1.56 -11.13 5.35
C THR A 650 -1.33 -12.34 4.46
N THR A 651 -0.09 -12.53 3.97
CA THR A 651 0.24 -13.62 3.05
C THR A 651 0.10 -15.01 3.67
N LEU A 652 0.00 -15.07 5.01
CA LEU A 652 -0.05 -16.29 5.81
C LEU A 652 -1.42 -16.57 6.44
N ARG A 653 -2.42 -15.70 6.26
CA ARG A 653 -3.76 -15.82 6.89
C ARG A 653 -4.87 -16.20 5.90
N THR A 654 -6.06 -16.47 6.45
CA THR A 654 -7.30 -16.68 5.69
C THR A 654 -7.66 -15.44 4.88
N TYR A 655 -8.36 -15.63 3.75
CA TYR A 655 -8.69 -14.55 2.82
C TYR A 655 -9.51 -13.41 3.46
N GLU A 656 -10.40 -13.72 4.39
CA GLU A 656 -11.25 -12.73 5.06
C GLU A 656 -10.44 -11.81 5.99
N GLU A 657 -9.50 -12.38 6.75
CA GLU A 657 -8.65 -11.59 7.64
C GLU A 657 -7.66 -10.74 6.85
N ALA A 658 -7.10 -11.29 5.77
CA ALA A 658 -6.17 -10.60 4.89
C ALA A 658 -6.80 -9.35 4.24
N GLU A 659 -8.08 -9.37 3.88
CA GLU A 659 -8.79 -8.20 3.33
C GLU A 659 -8.75 -7.01 4.30
N ILE A 660 -9.03 -7.25 5.57
CA ILE A 660 -9.05 -6.20 6.61
C ILE A 660 -7.67 -5.55 6.74
N PHE A 661 -6.61 -6.35 6.72
CA PHE A 661 -5.24 -5.83 6.81
C PHE A 661 -4.80 -5.05 5.56
N PHE A 662 -5.24 -5.44 4.35
CA PHE A 662 -4.96 -4.68 3.14
C PHE A 662 -5.71 -3.34 3.11
N GLU A 663 -6.99 -3.34 3.50
CA GLU A 663 -7.77 -2.10 3.63
C GLU A 663 -7.20 -1.17 4.70
N ASP A 664 -6.76 -1.71 5.83
CA ASP A 664 -6.08 -0.96 6.89
C ASP A 664 -4.75 -0.40 6.39
N ALA A 665 -3.92 -1.18 5.70
CA ALA A 665 -2.65 -0.72 5.13
C ALA A 665 -2.83 0.46 4.16
N CYS A 666 -3.80 0.38 3.24
CA CYS A 666 -4.13 1.50 2.34
C CYS A 666 -4.72 2.73 3.08
N SER A 667 -5.32 2.51 4.26
CA SER A 667 -5.88 3.59 5.10
C SER A 667 -4.82 4.26 5.99
N LEU A 668 -3.82 3.49 6.44
CA LEU A 668 -2.66 3.98 7.19
C LEU A 668 -1.72 4.79 6.29
N GLU A 669 -1.46 4.29 5.09
CA GLU A 669 -0.57 4.94 4.11
C GLU A 669 -1.29 5.22 2.77
N PRO A 670 -2.16 6.24 2.69
CA PRO A 670 -2.85 6.60 1.45
C PRO A 670 -1.95 6.83 0.23
N PRO A 671 -0.75 7.45 0.34
CA PRO A 671 0.13 7.65 -0.82
C PRO A 671 1.02 6.43 -1.16
N SER A 672 0.85 5.28 -0.49
CA SER A 672 1.70 4.11 -0.71
C SER A 672 1.30 3.34 -1.96
N ILE A 673 2.09 3.47 -3.03
CA ILE A 673 1.92 2.73 -4.30
C ILE A 673 1.98 1.21 -4.07
N ILE A 674 2.87 0.78 -3.17
CA ILE A 674 3.08 -0.63 -2.84
C ILE A 674 1.81 -1.21 -2.19
N ALA A 675 1.24 -0.53 -1.18
CA ALA A 675 0.03 -1.00 -0.50
C ALA A 675 -1.14 -1.19 -1.48
N TRP A 676 -1.39 -0.21 -2.34
CA TRP A 676 -2.45 -0.29 -3.36
C TRP A 676 -2.18 -1.39 -4.40
N THR A 677 -0.95 -1.54 -4.88
CA THR A 677 -0.61 -2.59 -5.86
C THR A 677 -0.77 -3.99 -5.26
N LEU A 678 -0.33 -4.20 -4.02
CA LEU A 678 -0.47 -5.49 -3.34
C LEU A 678 -1.92 -5.85 -3.04
N THR A 679 -2.73 -4.85 -2.67
CA THR A 679 -4.18 -5.00 -2.52
C THR A 679 -4.83 -5.42 -3.85
N GLY A 680 -4.40 -4.82 -4.96
CA GLY A 680 -4.86 -5.20 -6.30
C GLY A 680 -4.51 -6.65 -6.67
N LEU A 681 -3.26 -7.05 -6.44
CA LEU A 681 -2.80 -8.43 -6.67
C LEU A 681 -3.54 -9.45 -5.77
N PHE A 682 -3.86 -9.05 -4.54
CA PHE A 682 -4.63 -9.87 -3.60
C PHE A 682 -6.07 -10.08 -4.09
N TYR A 683 -6.79 -9.03 -4.49
CA TYR A 683 -8.14 -9.17 -5.02
C TYR A 683 -8.19 -9.98 -6.32
N GLU A 684 -7.15 -9.87 -7.15
CA GLU A 684 -7.03 -10.72 -8.34
C GLU A 684 -6.79 -12.19 -7.97
N MET A 685 -6.05 -12.49 -6.89
CA MET A 685 -5.94 -13.86 -6.37
C MET A 685 -7.31 -14.41 -5.90
N GLN A 686 -8.22 -13.54 -5.47
CA GLN A 686 -9.59 -13.89 -5.09
C GLN A 686 -10.60 -13.89 -6.26
N ASN A 687 -10.16 -13.57 -7.48
CA ASN A 687 -11.01 -13.33 -8.66
C ASN A 687 -11.99 -12.15 -8.50
N ASN A 688 -11.71 -11.19 -7.62
CA ASN A 688 -12.46 -9.94 -7.51
C ASN A 688 -11.83 -8.85 -8.40
N TYR A 689 -12.12 -8.91 -9.69
CA TYR A 689 -11.51 -8.03 -10.70
C TYR A 689 -11.87 -6.55 -10.51
N ILE A 690 -13.06 -6.24 -9.97
CA ILE A 690 -13.53 -4.86 -9.79
C ILE A 690 -12.63 -4.11 -8.81
N GLN A 691 -12.43 -4.70 -7.63
CA GLN A 691 -11.58 -4.10 -6.60
C GLN A 691 -10.10 -4.12 -7.00
N ALA A 692 -9.66 -5.16 -7.73
CA ALA A 692 -8.31 -5.22 -8.26
C ALA A 692 -8.00 -4.05 -9.22
N GLU A 693 -8.88 -3.80 -10.19
CA GLU A 693 -8.71 -2.73 -11.16
C GLU A 693 -8.69 -1.35 -10.49
N ARG A 694 -9.59 -1.13 -9.53
CA ARG A 694 -9.61 0.09 -8.71
C ARG A 694 -8.27 0.32 -8.02
N SER A 695 -7.76 -0.69 -7.32
CA SER A 695 -6.51 -0.56 -6.57
C SER A 695 -5.32 -0.30 -7.49
N PHE A 696 -5.26 -0.94 -8.67
CA PHE A 696 -4.22 -0.64 -9.67
C PHE A 696 -4.35 0.78 -10.25
N ARG A 697 -5.57 1.30 -10.41
CA ARG A 697 -5.80 2.67 -10.89
C ARG A 697 -5.30 3.70 -9.87
N GLU A 698 -5.63 3.53 -8.60
CA GLU A 698 -5.12 4.40 -7.52
C GLU A 698 -3.59 4.33 -7.44
N ALA A 699 -3.00 3.14 -7.52
CA ALA A 699 -1.54 2.99 -7.55
C ALA A 699 -0.89 3.73 -8.73
N LYS A 700 -1.47 3.62 -9.94
CA LYS A 700 -0.98 4.32 -11.14
C LYS A 700 -1.11 5.84 -11.01
N LYS A 701 -2.22 6.32 -10.45
CA LYS A 701 -2.46 7.74 -10.19
C LYS A 701 -1.42 8.32 -9.24
N LEU A 702 -1.14 7.61 -8.14
CA LEU A 702 -0.10 7.99 -7.18
C LEU A 702 1.29 8.00 -7.81
N LEU A 703 1.63 6.99 -8.62
CA LEU A 703 2.90 6.94 -9.35
C LEU A 703 3.06 8.13 -10.32
N ARG A 704 2.01 8.48 -11.07
CA ARG A 704 2.04 9.67 -11.94
C ARG A 704 2.28 10.95 -11.15
N ALA A 705 1.59 11.12 -10.03
CA ALA A 705 1.78 12.27 -9.16
C ALA A 705 3.21 12.36 -8.61
N GLU A 706 3.81 11.23 -8.22
CA GLU A 706 5.21 11.15 -7.78
C GLU A 706 6.18 11.55 -8.91
N LEU A 707 6.00 11.01 -10.12
CA LEU A 707 6.84 11.34 -11.29
C LEU A 707 6.70 12.81 -11.72
N GLU A 708 5.50 13.38 -11.64
CA GLU A 708 5.26 14.79 -11.93
C GLU A 708 5.95 15.70 -10.91
N GLU A 709 5.93 15.33 -9.62
CA GLU A 709 6.61 16.09 -8.57
C GLU A 709 8.14 16.00 -8.72
N GLU A 710 8.69 14.82 -9.01
CA GLU A 710 10.11 14.64 -9.33
C GLU A 710 10.53 15.52 -10.51
N ARG A 711 9.71 15.56 -11.57
CA ARG A 711 9.97 16.42 -12.74
C ARG A 711 9.99 17.91 -12.39
N ARG A 712 9.03 18.37 -11.57
CA ARG A 712 8.98 19.77 -11.11
C ARG A 712 10.21 20.13 -10.28
N ILE A 713 10.68 19.22 -9.43
CA ILE A 713 11.89 19.44 -8.63
C ILE A 713 13.13 19.58 -9.53
N LEU A 714 13.25 18.74 -10.57
CA LEU A 714 14.35 18.83 -11.53
C LEU A 714 14.31 20.14 -12.33
N GLU A 715 13.13 20.55 -12.82
CA GLU A 715 12.95 21.81 -13.54
C GLU A 715 13.28 23.03 -12.66
N ALA A 716 12.91 23.00 -11.36
CA ALA A 716 13.27 24.05 -10.41
C ALA A 716 14.78 24.12 -10.12
N ALA A 717 15.47 22.98 -10.06
CA ALA A 717 16.91 22.91 -9.85
C ALA A 717 17.71 23.46 -11.05
N GLU A 718 17.22 23.26 -12.28
CA GLU A 718 17.82 23.83 -13.49
C GLU A 718 17.69 25.37 -13.57
N GLU A 719 16.60 25.93 -13.03
CA GLU A 719 16.41 27.39 -12.96
C GLU A 719 17.32 28.07 -11.93
N GLU A 720 17.63 27.41 -10.80
CA GLU A 720 18.58 27.94 -9.80
C GLU A 720 20.04 27.92 -10.29
N GLY A 721 20.41 26.99 -11.18
CA GLY A 721 21.75 26.90 -11.79
C GLY A 721 22.09 28.03 -12.77
N LYS A 722 21.11 28.85 -13.18
CA LYS A 722 21.27 29.98 -14.11
C LYS A 722 21.13 31.35 -13.42
N LYS A 723 22.02 31.68 -12.47
CA LYS A 723 22.24 33.07 -12.04
C LYS A 723 23.74 33.44 -12.01
N PRO A 724 24.20 34.44 -12.79
CA PRO A 724 25.51 35.05 -12.61
C PRO A 724 25.46 36.16 -11.53
N THR A 725 26.52 36.34 -10.74
CA THR A 725 26.72 37.40 -9.70
C THR A 725 28.10 38.07 -9.89
N PRO A 726 28.55 39.17 -9.20
CA PRO A 726 27.95 40.04 -8.15
C PRO A 726 28.21 41.59 -8.40
N PRO A 727 28.32 42.52 -7.40
CA PRO A 727 27.28 43.12 -6.55
C PRO A 727 27.26 44.69 -6.54
N SER A 728 26.19 45.33 -6.03
CA SER A 728 26.29 46.69 -5.43
C SER A 728 25.27 46.97 -4.32
N SER A 729 25.79 47.04 -3.08
CA SER A 729 25.43 47.90 -1.93
C SER A 729 23.97 48.33 -1.66
N GLN A 730 23.38 47.88 -0.54
CA GLN A 730 23.37 48.56 0.79
C GLN A 730 22.53 47.77 1.82
N PRO A 731 22.81 47.88 3.14
CA PRO A 731 22.19 47.06 4.18
C PRO A 731 20.94 47.74 4.77
N GLY A 732 19.80 47.03 4.75
CA GLY A 732 18.52 47.51 5.28
C GLY A 732 17.79 46.40 6.04
N ASN A 733 18.09 46.34 7.33
CA ASN A 733 17.42 45.63 8.42
C ASN A 733 15.98 45.11 8.12
N ARG A 734 15.82 43.80 7.95
CA ARG A 734 14.57 43.07 8.25
C ARG A 734 14.91 41.72 8.87
N GLN A 735 14.22 41.44 9.96
CA GLN A 735 14.39 40.30 10.85
C GLN A 735 14.29 38.98 10.09
N SER A 736 15.24 38.10 10.37
CA SER A 736 15.24 36.68 10.01
C SER A 736 14.05 35.97 10.66
N GLN A 737 13.01 35.74 9.87
CA GLN A 737 12.18 34.55 10.01
C GLN A 737 12.61 33.61 8.89
N GLU A 738 13.25 32.50 9.25
CA GLU A 738 13.41 31.36 8.37
C GLU A 738 12.02 30.98 7.82
N PRO A 739 11.86 30.71 6.52
CA PRO A 739 10.65 30.05 6.06
C PRO A 739 10.57 28.70 6.80
N PRO A 740 9.38 28.25 7.24
CA PRO A 740 9.29 26.94 7.85
C PRO A 740 9.78 25.92 6.82
N LEU A 741 10.80 25.15 7.20
CA LEU A 741 11.16 23.91 6.51
C LEU A 741 9.84 23.17 6.22
N PRO A 742 9.62 22.69 4.98
CA PRO A 742 8.50 21.79 4.75
C PRO A 742 8.64 20.62 5.73
N PRO A 743 7.55 20.08 6.30
CA PRO A 743 7.64 18.89 7.14
C PRO A 743 8.40 17.83 6.33
N PRO A 744 9.31 17.06 6.94
CA PRO A 744 10.13 16.11 6.21
C PRO A 744 9.20 15.19 5.41
N GLY A 745 9.16 15.40 4.10
CA GLY A 745 8.52 14.49 3.17
C GLY A 745 9.19 13.15 3.36
N PHE A 746 8.39 12.13 3.62
CA PHE A 746 8.78 10.77 4.01
C PHE A 746 9.76 10.08 3.04
N CYS A 747 10.01 10.68 1.88
CA CYS A 747 11.09 10.31 0.98
C CYS A 747 12.48 10.42 1.62
N SER A 748 12.69 11.02 2.80
CA SER A 748 13.98 10.88 3.52
C SER A 748 13.98 9.78 4.59
N MET A 749 12.79 9.35 5.06
CA MET A 749 12.66 8.42 6.19
C MET A 749 12.63 6.97 5.72
N LEU A 750 12.01 6.67 4.57
CA LEU A 750 12.11 5.36 3.94
C LEU A 750 13.51 5.11 3.33
N GLN A 751 14.24 6.17 2.97
CA GLN A 751 15.55 6.08 2.31
C GLN A 751 16.72 5.80 3.27
N GLY A 752 16.55 6.07 4.56
CA GLY A 752 17.53 5.73 5.59
C GLY A 752 17.28 4.40 6.30
N PHE A 753 16.09 3.80 6.14
CA PHE A 753 15.61 2.70 6.99
C PHE A 753 15.50 1.34 6.29
N PHE A 754 15.56 1.27 4.96
CA PHE A 754 15.37 0.02 4.19
C PHE A 754 16.66 -0.52 3.52
N CYS A 755 17.82 -0.07 4.00
CA CYS A 755 19.11 -0.55 3.52
C CYS A 755 19.40 -1.94 4.09
N LEU A 756 19.52 -2.93 3.19
CA LEU A 756 20.66 -3.86 3.13
C LEU A 756 20.34 -5.04 2.21
N ARG A 757 19.07 -5.36 1.91
CA ARG A 757 18.74 -6.64 1.23
C ARG A 757 18.89 -6.61 -0.29
N TRP A 758 18.53 -5.50 -0.95
CA TRP A 758 18.73 -5.23 -2.38
C TRP A 758 18.72 -3.70 -2.58
N ASP A 759 19.88 -3.07 -2.77
CA ASP A 759 19.93 -1.64 -3.08
C ASP A 759 19.85 -1.46 -4.62
N VAL A 760 18.63 -1.41 -5.15
CA VAL A 760 18.37 -1.23 -6.61
C VAL A 760 18.39 0.26 -6.99
N ARG A 761 18.59 1.17 -6.03
CA ARG A 761 18.70 2.62 -6.28
C ARG A 761 19.87 3.01 -7.18
N THR A 762 20.89 2.16 -7.30
CA THR A 762 21.97 2.39 -8.27
C THR A 762 21.50 2.29 -9.72
N CYS A 763 20.32 1.72 -10.01
CA CYS A 763 19.76 1.74 -11.37
C CYS A 763 19.17 3.11 -11.75
N PHE A 764 18.90 4.00 -10.79
CA PHE A 764 18.30 5.32 -11.03
C PHE A 764 18.79 6.35 -10.00
N GLY A 765 20.00 6.90 -10.19
CA GLY A 765 20.41 8.13 -9.51
C GLY A 765 21.86 8.17 -9.03
N SER A 766 22.65 9.03 -9.69
CA SER A 766 24.01 9.43 -9.35
C SER A 766 24.19 9.76 -7.86
N ARG A 767 25.11 9.06 -7.18
CA ARG A 767 25.60 9.44 -5.85
C ARG A 767 26.88 10.25 -6.01
N ASN A 768 26.76 11.57 -5.93
CA ASN A 768 27.90 12.49 -5.86
C ASN A 768 28.84 12.13 -4.70
N LYS A 769 30.00 11.58 -5.02
CA LYS A 769 31.21 11.71 -4.20
C LYS A 769 32.19 12.60 -4.96
N ASN A 770 32.40 13.83 -4.48
CA ASN A 770 33.53 14.63 -4.94
C ASN A 770 34.82 13.83 -4.67
N PRO A 771 35.75 13.81 -5.64
CA PRO A 771 36.98 14.52 -5.36
C PRO A 771 37.36 15.46 -6.50
N THR A 772 37.88 16.60 -6.09
CA THR A 772 38.62 17.56 -6.91
C THR A 772 39.56 16.89 -7.91
N LEU A 773 39.38 17.16 -9.21
CA LEU A 773 40.43 17.52 -10.17
C LEU A 773 39.77 17.93 -11.50
N ARG A 774 39.99 19.18 -11.89
CA ARG A 774 39.67 19.70 -13.23
C ARG A 774 40.53 18.96 -14.26
N LEU A 775 40.00 18.71 -15.46
CA LEU A 775 40.57 19.17 -16.74
C LEU A 775 39.70 18.78 -17.96
N THR A 776 39.38 19.82 -18.73
CA THR A 776 39.15 19.91 -20.20
C THR A 776 38.00 19.13 -20.84
N GLU A 777 36.93 19.89 -21.08
CA GLU A 777 35.88 19.66 -22.06
C GLU A 777 36.44 19.53 -23.49
N THR A 778 36.01 18.50 -24.22
CA THR A 778 35.98 18.52 -25.68
C THR A 778 34.58 18.15 -26.15
N HIS A 779 33.95 19.10 -26.83
CA HIS A 779 32.62 19.03 -27.42
C HIS A 779 32.38 17.74 -28.22
N PHE A 780 31.41 16.93 -27.79
CA PHE A 780 30.66 16.03 -28.66
C PHE A 780 29.20 16.48 -28.69
N LEU A 781 28.65 16.54 -29.90
CA LEU A 781 27.27 16.91 -30.19
C LEU A 781 26.30 16.04 -29.39
N ALA A 782 25.44 16.66 -28.58
CA ALA A 782 24.43 15.99 -27.77
C ALA A 782 23.43 15.25 -28.67
N ALA A 783 23.43 13.93 -28.59
CA ALA A 783 22.27 13.12 -28.97
C ALA A 783 21.17 13.33 -27.89
N PRO A 784 19.88 13.14 -28.22
CA PRO A 784 18.83 13.15 -27.21
C PRO A 784 19.14 12.07 -26.17
N GLU A 785 19.18 12.43 -24.89
CA GLU A 785 19.35 11.46 -23.80
C GLU A 785 18.22 10.42 -23.88
N PRO A 786 18.52 9.11 -23.81
CA PRO A 786 17.50 8.09 -23.70
C PRO A 786 16.80 8.25 -22.35
N GLN A 787 15.50 8.61 -22.37
CA GLN A 787 14.68 8.61 -21.17
C GLN A 787 14.71 7.20 -20.57
N PRO A 788 15.05 7.04 -19.28
CA PRO A 788 15.09 5.72 -18.68
C PRO A 788 13.66 5.16 -18.61
N PRO A 789 13.47 3.84 -18.76
CA PRO A 789 12.14 3.26 -18.82
C PRO A 789 11.38 3.55 -17.52
N PRO A 790 10.11 4.00 -17.59
CA PRO A 790 9.36 4.35 -16.39
C PRO A 790 9.21 3.12 -15.50
N CYS A 791 9.68 3.19 -14.26
CA CYS A 791 9.47 2.14 -13.27
C CYS A 791 7.96 1.99 -13.03
N THR A 792 7.42 0.82 -13.33
CA THR A 792 5.98 0.56 -13.18
C THR A 792 5.61 0.34 -11.72
N ILE A 793 4.31 0.43 -11.42
CA ILE A 793 3.78 0.09 -10.08
C ILE A 793 4.14 -1.35 -9.66
N PHE A 794 4.26 -2.26 -10.63
CA PHE A 794 4.53 -3.67 -10.39
C PHE A 794 5.99 -3.91 -10.07
N MET A 795 6.93 -3.27 -10.79
CA MET A 795 8.35 -3.40 -10.48
C MET A 795 8.72 -2.77 -9.14
N LYS A 796 8.16 -1.59 -8.80
CA LYS A 796 8.31 -1.01 -7.44
C LYS A 796 7.83 -2.00 -6.36
N SER A 797 6.75 -2.73 -6.63
CA SER A 797 6.21 -3.72 -5.67
C SER A 797 7.00 -5.02 -5.63
N VAL A 798 7.59 -5.46 -6.76
CA VAL A 798 8.45 -6.66 -6.82
C VAL A 798 9.67 -6.50 -5.92
N GLU A 799 10.32 -5.34 -5.92
CA GLU A 799 11.46 -5.04 -5.05
C GLU A 799 11.11 -5.26 -3.57
N PHE A 800 9.97 -4.72 -3.13
CA PHE A 800 9.46 -4.92 -1.79
C PHE A 800 9.15 -6.41 -1.50
N LEU A 801 8.45 -7.09 -2.41
CA LEU A 801 8.04 -8.48 -2.23
C LEU A 801 9.22 -9.46 -2.15
N MET A 802 10.31 -9.18 -2.88
CA MET A 802 11.56 -9.95 -2.80
C MET A 802 12.19 -9.86 -1.41
N GLN A 803 12.08 -8.71 -0.74
CA GLN A 803 12.58 -8.53 0.63
C GLN A 803 11.81 -9.35 1.67
N PHE A 804 10.57 -9.77 1.38
CA PHE A 804 9.76 -10.59 2.29
C PHE A 804 9.61 -12.04 1.80
N ASN A 805 10.34 -12.45 0.76
CA ASN A 805 10.24 -13.79 0.18
C ASN A 805 8.81 -14.17 -0.27
N ALA A 806 7.99 -13.20 -0.67
CA ALA A 806 6.59 -13.41 -1.06
C ALA A 806 6.46 -13.87 -2.53
N VAL A 807 7.05 -15.03 -2.84
CA VAL A 807 7.25 -15.55 -4.21
C VAL A 807 5.96 -15.63 -5.04
N ARG A 808 4.79 -15.89 -4.42
CA ARG A 808 3.50 -15.95 -5.14
C ARG A 808 3.08 -14.59 -5.70
N PHE A 809 3.23 -13.53 -4.90
CA PHE A 809 2.93 -12.17 -5.32
C PHE A 809 3.94 -11.66 -6.34
N VAL A 810 5.24 -12.01 -6.20
CA VAL A 810 6.28 -11.66 -7.17
C VAL A 810 5.91 -12.18 -8.56
N HIS A 811 5.55 -13.46 -8.70
CA HIS A 811 5.16 -14.02 -10.00
C HIS A 811 3.95 -13.32 -10.63
N LYS A 812 2.95 -12.94 -9.81
CA LYS A 812 1.78 -12.19 -10.29
C LYS A 812 2.13 -10.77 -10.74
N ALA A 813 2.95 -10.07 -9.97
CA ALA A 813 3.42 -8.74 -10.33
C ALA A 813 4.25 -8.77 -11.62
N LEU A 814 5.14 -9.76 -11.77
CA LEU A 814 5.90 -9.98 -13.00
C LEU A 814 4.99 -10.32 -14.19
N ALA A 815 3.91 -11.09 -13.99
CA ALA A 815 2.95 -11.36 -15.06
C ALA A 815 2.27 -10.07 -15.57
N HIS A 816 1.89 -9.16 -14.68
CA HIS A 816 1.38 -7.85 -15.06
C HIS A 816 2.42 -6.97 -15.72
N GLU A 817 3.67 -7.06 -15.29
CA GLU A 817 4.76 -6.30 -15.90
C GLU A 817 5.00 -6.69 -17.35
N LEU A 818 4.87 -7.98 -17.66
CA LEU A 818 4.95 -8.46 -19.03
C LEU A 818 3.81 -7.94 -19.91
N LEU A 819 2.63 -7.70 -19.32
CA LEU A 819 1.45 -7.17 -20.02
C LEU A 819 1.44 -5.64 -20.14
N SER A 820 2.11 -4.93 -19.22
CA SER A 820 2.10 -3.47 -19.14
C SER A 820 3.13 -2.81 -20.07
N LEU A 821 4.25 -3.47 -20.35
CA LEU A 821 5.37 -2.90 -21.09
C LEU A 821 5.19 -3.02 -22.61
N GLN A 822 5.03 -1.89 -23.29
CA GLN A 822 5.09 -1.83 -24.77
C GLN A 822 6.51 -2.06 -25.32
N GLY A 823 7.55 -1.93 -24.48
CA GLY A 823 8.98 -2.04 -24.84
C GLY A 823 9.65 -3.40 -24.54
N GLY A 824 8.89 -4.41 -24.09
CA GLY A 824 9.44 -5.71 -23.67
C GLY A 824 10.03 -5.70 -22.24
N PRO A 825 10.46 -6.87 -21.73
CA PRO A 825 10.86 -7.01 -20.32
C PRO A 825 12.20 -6.29 -20.03
N THR A 826 12.27 -5.62 -18.89
CA THR A 826 13.46 -4.87 -18.44
C THR A 826 14.54 -5.80 -17.85
N CYS A 827 15.76 -5.28 -17.64
CA CYS A 827 16.81 -6.02 -16.93
C CYS A 827 16.36 -6.43 -15.52
N ALA A 828 15.75 -5.51 -14.78
CA ALA A 828 15.21 -5.74 -13.44
C ALA A 828 14.16 -6.86 -13.40
N TYR A 829 13.32 -6.98 -14.43
CA TYR A 829 12.37 -8.09 -14.58
C TYR A 829 13.09 -9.44 -14.61
N TYR A 830 14.13 -9.59 -15.45
CA TYR A 830 14.87 -10.84 -15.56
C TYR A 830 15.68 -11.16 -14.31
N LEU A 831 16.19 -10.15 -13.60
CA LEU A 831 16.87 -10.34 -12.31
C LEU A 831 15.89 -10.83 -11.23
N ALA A 832 14.70 -10.23 -11.13
CA ALA A 832 13.67 -10.66 -10.20
C ALA A 832 13.17 -12.07 -10.51
N LEU A 833 12.94 -12.39 -11.79
CA LEU A 833 12.57 -13.74 -12.22
C LEU A 833 13.69 -14.75 -11.93
N GLY A 834 14.94 -14.39 -12.24
CA GLY A 834 16.12 -15.18 -11.94
C GLY A 834 16.26 -15.49 -10.45
N TRP A 835 16.00 -14.51 -9.59
CA TRP A 835 15.95 -14.71 -8.13
C TRP A 835 14.90 -15.74 -7.71
N THR A 836 13.69 -15.73 -8.32
CA THR A 836 12.68 -16.76 -8.00
C THR A 836 13.12 -18.17 -8.41
N TYR A 837 13.84 -18.31 -9.53
CA TYR A 837 14.39 -19.60 -9.96
C TYR A 837 15.56 -20.04 -9.09
N GLN A 838 16.41 -19.11 -8.64
CA GLN A 838 17.48 -19.37 -7.69
C GLN A 838 16.92 -19.93 -6.37
N LEU A 839 15.84 -19.36 -5.84
CA LEU A 839 15.17 -19.89 -4.63
C LEU A 839 14.61 -21.31 -4.83
N ARG A 840 14.18 -21.64 -6.05
CA ARG A 840 13.69 -22.98 -6.40
C ARG A 840 14.81 -23.94 -6.83
N GLU A 841 16.06 -23.49 -6.83
CA GLU A 841 17.24 -24.21 -7.34
C GLU A 841 17.10 -24.66 -8.83
N ASP A 842 16.29 -23.97 -9.63
CA ASP A 842 16.11 -24.22 -11.07
C ASP A 842 17.20 -23.50 -11.89
N LEU A 843 18.40 -24.08 -11.91
CA LEU A 843 19.60 -23.50 -12.53
C LEU A 843 19.44 -23.19 -14.05
N PRO A 844 18.85 -24.06 -14.89
CA PRO A 844 18.75 -23.80 -16.33
C PRO A 844 17.91 -22.57 -16.68
N ARG A 845 16.77 -22.39 -16.00
CA ARG A 845 15.92 -21.21 -16.23
C ARG A 845 16.55 -19.93 -15.69
N TRP A 846 17.28 -20.04 -14.58
CA TRP A 846 18.05 -18.92 -14.06
C TRP A 846 19.13 -18.46 -15.04
N GLU A 847 19.84 -19.40 -15.68
CA GLU A 847 20.83 -19.10 -16.72
C GLU A 847 20.21 -18.39 -17.94
N GLU A 848 19.04 -18.82 -18.38
CA GLU A 848 18.30 -18.17 -19.48
C GLU A 848 17.92 -16.73 -19.13
N CYS A 849 17.39 -16.49 -17.93
CA CYS A 849 17.05 -15.14 -17.46
C CYS A 849 18.28 -14.23 -17.41
N LEU A 850 19.41 -14.73 -16.90
CA LEU A 850 20.65 -13.96 -16.83
C LEU A 850 21.25 -13.70 -18.22
N ARG A 851 21.11 -14.62 -19.18
CA ARG A 851 21.52 -14.39 -20.57
C ARG A 851 20.75 -13.23 -21.20
N GLU A 852 19.45 -13.16 -20.98
CA GLU A 852 18.63 -12.05 -21.45
C GLU A 852 18.94 -10.74 -20.72
N ALA A 853 19.17 -10.77 -19.40
CA ALA A 853 19.58 -9.60 -18.63
C ALA A 853 20.91 -9.00 -19.14
N VAL A 854 21.92 -9.83 -19.41
CA VAL A 854 23.21 -9.38 -19.99
C VAL A 854 23.02 -8.77 -21.39
N ARG A 855 22.06 -9.28 -22.17
CA ARG A 855 21.75 -8.75 -23.51
C ARG A 855 21.17 -7.34 -23.45
N ILE A 856 20.37 -7.04 -22.42
CA ILE A 856 19.71 -5.73 -22.24
C ILE A 856 20.69 -4.71 -21.64
N GLU A 857 21.30 -5.05 -20.50
CA GLU A 857 22.22 -4.16 -19.78
C GLU A 857 23.57 -4.85 -19.52
N PRO A 858 24.52 -4.81 -20.49
CA PRO A 858 25.81 -5.49 -20.36
C PRO A 858 26.77 -4.83 -19.36
N LEU A 859 26.48 -3.60 -18.92
CA LEU A 859 27.29 -2.84 -17.97
C LEU A 859 26.76 -2.90 -16.53
N ASN A 860 25.64 -3.58 -16.28
CA ASN A 860 25.04 -3.64 -14.95
C ASN A 860 25.81 -4.61 -14.03
N PRO A 861 26.42 -4.14 -12.92
CA PRO A 861 27.22 -4.97 -12.01
C PRO A 861 26.40 -6.10 -11.36
N ASN A 862 25.12 -5.85 -11.06
CA ASN A 862 24.24 -6.82 -10.41
C ASN A 862 24.03 -8.07 -11.28
N VAL A 863 23.93 -7.88 -12.60
CA VAL A 863 23.76 -9.00 -13.55
C VAL A 863 24.99 -9.90 -13.56
N TRP A 864 26.18 -9.30 -13.59
CA TRP A 864 27.45 -10.04 -13.56
C TRP A 864 27.69 -10.72 -12.21
N ALA A 865 27.28 -10.11 -11.09
CA ALA A 865 27.34 -10.72 -9.77
C ALA A 865 26.46 -11.98 -9.71
N GLN A 866 25.19 -11.87 -10.14
CA GLN A 866 24.27 -13.01 -10.18
C GLN A 866 24.76 -14.12 -11.13
N LYS A 867 25.33 -13.77 -12.28
CA LYS A 867 25.96 -14.74 -13.20
C LYS A 867 27.16 -15.44 -12.59
N GLY A 868 28.01 -14.71 -11.86
CA GLY A 868 29.09 -15.30 -11.08
C GLY A 868 28.56 -16.26 -10.02
N HIS A 869 27.48 -15.89 -9.31
CA HIS A 869 26.83 -16.76 -8.33
C HIS A 869 26.27 -18.03 -8.93
N LEU A 870 25.68 -17.97 -10.12
CA LEU A 870 25.22 -19.14 -10.89
C LEU A 870 26.40 -20.07 -11.23
N CYS A 871 27.47 -19.53 -11.82
CA CYS A 871 28.65 -20.32 -12.19
C CYS A 871 29.30 -20.97 -10.96
N TYR A 872 29.37 -20.24 -9.84
CA TYR A 872 29.85 -20.76 -8.57
C TYR A 872 28.99 -21.94 -8.05
N GLN A 873 27.67 -21.85 -8.15
CA GLN A 873 26.77 -22.95 -7.78
C GLN A 873 26.89 -24.16 -8.73
N GLN A 874 27.14 -23.91 -10.02
CA GLN A 874 27.45 -24.95 -11.02
C GLN A 874 28.86 -25.56 -10.84
N LYS A 875 29.69 -25.01 -9.94
CA LYS A 875 31.11 -25.35 -9.71
C LYS A 875 32.04 -25.05 -10.90
N ASP A 876 31.63 -24.16 -11.80
CA ASP A 876 32.48 -23.62 -12.86
C ASP A 876 33.23 -22.39 -12.31
N PHE A 877 34.32 -22.65 -11.57
CA PHE A 877 35.05 -21.62 -10.84
C PHE A 877 35.79 -20.64 -11.76
N ASP A 878 36.26 -21.09 -12.93
CA ASP A 878 36.96 -20.25 -13.90
C ASP A 878 36.04 -19.15 -14.42
N LYS A 879 34.83 -19.51 -14.89
CA LYS A 879 33.85 -18.52 -15.35
C LYS A 879 33.31 -17.65 -14.22
N ALA A 880 33.12 -18.22 -13.03
CA ALA A 880 32.66 -17.46 -11.86
C ALA A 880 33.64 -16.34 -11.52
N LYS A 881 34.94 -16.66 -11.53
CA LYS A 881 36.02 -15.71 -11.28
C LYS A 881 36.06 -14.60 -12.33
N ASP A 882 35.99 -14.92 -13.62
CA ASP A 882 35.96 -13.91 -14.68
C ASP A 882 34.77 -12.94 -14.50
N CYS A 883 33.61 -13.46 -14.10
CA CYS A 883 32.43 -12.63 -13.81
C CYS A 883 32.67 -11.72 -12.58
N TYR A 884 33.23 -12.24 -11.49
CA TYR A 884 33.49 -11.46 -10.28
C TYR A 884 34.57 -10.39 -10.46
N GLU A 885 35.66 -10.70 -11.17
CA GLU A 885 36.69 -9.71 -11.51
C GLU A 885 36.10 -8.57 -12.35
N ARG A 886 35.18 -8.90 -13.27
CA ARG A 886 34.44 -7.90 -14.04
C ARG A 886 33.54 -7.04 -13.16
N VAL A 887 32.86 -7.60 -12.16
CA VAL A 887 32.04 -6.83 -11.21
C VAL A 887 32.89 -5.78 -10.48
N ILE A 888 34.06 -6.18 -9.97
CA ILE A 888 34.97 -5.30 -9.23
C ILE A 888 35.56 -4.20 -10.13
N SER A 889 35.60 -4.42 -11.44
CA SER A 889 36.10 -3.43 -12.40
C SER A 889 35.12 -2.30 -12.74
N PHE A 890 33.85 -2.42 -12.35
CA PHE A 890 32.85 -1.38 -12.59
C PHE A 890 32.96 -0.24 -11.57
N GLU A 891 32.53 0.97 -11.97
CA GLU A 891 32.52 2.16 -11.09
C GLU A 891 31.41 2.11 -10.02
N GLU A 892 30.30 1.45 -10.35
CA GLU A 892 29.17 1.25 -9.43
C GLU A 892 29.28 -0.10 -8.74
N ASP A 893 29.10 -0.10 -7.41
CA ASP A 893 29.07 -1.31 -6.61
C ASP A 893 27.78 -2.11 -6.85
N ALA A 894 27.89 -3.43 -6.95
CA ALA A 894 26.73 -4.32 -6.94
C ALA A 894 26.06 -4.36 -5.54
N ALA A 895 24.79 -4.74 -5.47
CA ALA A 895 24.09 -4.90 -4.19
C ALA A 895 24.71 -6.00 -3.30
N ASP A 896 25.26 -7.06 -3.93
CA ASP A 896 25.80 -8.25 -3.24
C ASP A 896 27.35 -8.29 -3.22
N MET A 897 28.03 -7.13 -3.18
CA MET A 897 29.51 -7.07 -3.22
C MET A 897 30.19 -7.93 -2.14
N HIS A 898 29.62 -8.01 -0.94
CA HIS A 898 30.16 -8.86 0.14
C HIS A 898 30.31 -10.32 -0.28
N PHE A 899 29.28 -10.90 -0.91
CA PHE A 899 29.30 -12.28 -1.36
C PHE A 899 30.17 -12.48 -2.60
N VAL A 900 30.29 -11.46 -3.45
CA VAL A 900 31.24 -11.46 -4.58
C VAL A 900 32.67 -11.58 -4.06
N TYR A 901 33.07 -10.75 -3.10
CA TYR A 901 34.42 -10.81 -2.52
C TYR A 901 34.70 -12.12 -1.79
N LEU A 902 33.76 -12.60 -0.95
CA LEU A 902 33.93 -13.86 -0.23
C LEU A 902 34.16 -15.05 -1.18
N ARG A 903 33.34 -15.17 -2.23
CA ARG A 903 33.44 -16.28 -3.19
C ARG A 903 34.67 -16.15 -4.07
N LEU A 904 35.00 -14.95 -4.54
CA LEU A 904 36.22 -14.71 -5.32
C LEU A 904 37.49 -15.00 -4.50
N GLY A 905 37.54 -14.54 -3.26
CA GLY A 905 38.64 -14.82 -2.33
C GLY A 905 38.80 -16.32 -2.07
N SER A 906 37.68 -17.05 -1.89
CA SER A 906 37.69 -18.51 -1.74
C SER A 906 38.23 -19.23 -2.99
N ILE A 907 37.81 -18.82 -4.19
CA ILE A 907 38.34 -19.37 -5.45
C ILE A 907 39.86 -19.16 -5.52
N TYR A 908 40.34 -17.98 -5.14
CA TYR A 908 41.77 -17.70 -5.12
C TYR A 908 42.57 -18.50 -4.09
N LEU A 909 41.98 -18.81 -2.92
CA LEU A 909 42.57 -19.71 -1.94
C LEU A 909 42.71 -21.14 -2.49
N ASP A 910 41.65 -21.64 -3.14
CA ASP A 910 41.63 -22.98 -3.75
C ASP A 910 42.62 -23.09 -4.92
N GLU A 911 42.77 -22.04 -5.72
CA GLU A 911 43.79 -21.91 -6.77
C GLU A 911 45.23 -21.71 -6.22
N LYS A 912 45.40 -21.62 -4.89
CA LYS A 912 46.68 -21.35 -4.20
C LYS A 912 47.32 -20.01 -4.54
N LYS A 913 46.54 -19.02 -4.99
CA LYS A 913 47.00 -17.65 -5.27
C LYS A 913 46.83 -16.77 -4.04
N TYR A 914 47.54 -17.11 -2.96
CA TYR A 914 47.34 -16.54 -1.63
C TYR A 914 47.51 -15.02 -1.57
N ALA A 915 48.47 -14.43 -2.30
CA ALA A 915 48.65 -12.97 -2.33
C ALA A 915 47.44 -12.22 -2.91
N ARG A 916 46.80 -12.76 -3.96
CA ARG A 916 45.58 -12.18 -4.52
C ARG A 916 44.38 -12.42 -3.60
N ALA A 917 44.27 -13.61 -3.01
CA ALA A 917 43.23 -13.91 -2.03
C ALA A 917 43.28 -12.92 -0.85
N LYS A 918 44.47 -12.68 -0.27
CA LYS A 918 44.70 -11.69 0.79
C LYS A 918 44.17 -10.31 0.38
N HIS A 919 44.52 -9.83 -0.81
CA HIS A 919 44.07 -8.53 -1.30
C HIS A 919 42.54 -8.43 -1.42
N ILE A 920 41.89 -9.44 -2.00
CA ILE A 920 40.42 -9.47 -2.16
C ILE A 920 39.71 -9.52 -0.80
N PHE A 921 40.19 -10.33 0.15
CA PHE A 921 39.59 -10.38 1.48
C PHE A 921 39.80 -9.09 2.27
N LEU A 922 40.92 -8.39 2.10
CA LEU A 922 41.13 -7.06 2.71
C LEU A 922 40.15 -6.03 2.13
N LEU A 923 39.92 -6.02 0.81
CA LEU A 923 38.86 -5.20 0.21
C LEU A 923 37.48 -5.52 0.79
N ALA A 924 37.20 -6.80 1.06
CA ALA A 924 35.98 -7.23 1.73
C ALA A 924 35.90 -6.70 3.17
N CYS A 925 37.01 -6.72 3.93
CA CYS A 925 37.06 -6.17 5.28
C CYS A 925 36.83 -4.65 5.30
N ASP A 926 37.36 -3.92 4.31
CA ASP A 926 37.18 -2.47 4.19
C ASP A 926 35.71 -2.08 3.93
N ASN A 927 34.96 -2.91 3.19
CA ASN A 927 33.55 -2.65 2.86
C ASN A 927 32.59 -3.24 3.92
N SER A 928 32.79 -4.51 4.29
CA SER A 928 31.90 -5.29 5.14
C SER A 928 32.66 -6.37 5.92
N ALA A 929 33.41 -5.93 6.94
CA ALA A 929 34.16 -6.82 7.84
C ALA A 929 33.27 -7.89 8.50
N SER A 930 33.72 -9.14 8.40
CA SER A 930 33.06 -10.31 8.97
C SER A 930 34.06 -11.35 9.46
N CYS A 931 33.58 -12.31 10.25
CA CYS A 931 34.42 -13.41 10.70
C CYS A 931 35.01 -14.20 9.51
N LEU A 932 34.23 -14.41 8.45
CA LEU A 932 34.67 -15.17 7.28
C LEU A 932 35.68 -14.40 6.42
N THR A 933 35.52 -13.08 6.29
CA THR A 933 36.48 -12.24 5.54
C THR A 933 37.83 -12.19 6.24
N TRP A 934 37.86 -11.95 7.56
CA TRP A 934 39.08 -11.99 8.36
C TRP A 934 39.71 -13.39 8.45
N LEU A 935 38.89 -14.45 8.52
CA LEU A 935 39.36 -15.82 8.40
C LEU A 935 40.06 -16.04 7.05
N GLY A 936 39.49 -15.53 5.95
CA GLY A 936 40.10 -15.58 4.62
C GLY A 936 41.46 -14.89 4.55
N VAL A 937 41.60 -13.70 5.17
CA VAL A 937 42.89 -13.00 5.32
C VAL A 937 43.86 -13.85 6.12
N GLY A 938 43.44 -14.37 7.28
CA GLY A 938 44.25 -15.19 8.16
C GLY A 938 44.78 -16.45 7.48
N ILE A 939 43.94 -17.16 6.73
CA ILE A 939 44.33 -18.33 5.95
C ILE A 939 45.34 -17.93 4.86
N ALA A 940 45.10 -16.83 4.14
CA ALA A 940 46.01 -16.37 3.10
C ALA A 940 47.39 -16.00 3.67
N CYS A 941 47.45 -15.24 4.76
CA CYS A 941 48.69 -14.87 5.46
C CYS A 941 49.42 -16.10 6.00
N TYR A 942 48.69 -17.05 6.60
CA TYR A 942 49.25 -18.30 7.11
C TYR A 942 49.94 -19.10 5.99
N ARG A 943 49.31 -19.22 4.82
CA ARG A 943 49.86 -19.93 3.66
C ARG A 943 51.01 -19.16 2.98
N LEU A 944 51.12 -17.85 3.21
CA LEU A 944 52.26 -17.01 2.80
C LEU A 944 53.40 -17.00 3.82
N GLU A 945 53.27 -17.73 4.94
CA GLU A 945 54.21 -17.76 6.07
C GLU A 945 54.34 -16.42 6.83
N GLU A 946 53.38 -15.52 6.64
CA GLU A 946 53.26 -14.24 7.36
C GLU A 946 52.53 -14.47 8.70
N MET A 947 53.23 -15.08 9.66
CA MET A 947 52.62 -15.61 10.89
C MET A 947 52.01 -14.52 11.80
N LEU A 948 52.64 -13.34 11.88
CA LEU A 948 52.16 -12.25 12.74
C LEU A 948 50.87 -11.67 12.19
N GLU A 949 50.85 -11.35 10.89
CA GLU A 949 49.66 -10.84 10.20
C GLU A 949 48.52 -11.87 10.18
N ALA A 950 48.85 -13.16 10.12
CA ALA A 950 47.87 -14.23 10.20
C ALA A 950 47.22 -14.28 11.60
N GLU A 951 48.03 -14.14 12.66
CA GLU A 951 47.54 -14.10 14.03
C GLU A 951 46.64 -12.89 14.27
N ASP A 952 47.07 -11.70 13.84
CA ASP A 952 46.29 -10.47 13.97
C ASP A 952 44.94 -10.61 13.27
N ALA A 953 44.92 -11.06 12.00
CA ALA A 953 43.70 -11.27 11.24
C ALA A 953 42.75 -12.30 11.89
N LEU A 954 43.27 -13.42 12.41
CA LEU A 954 42.45 -14.43 13.09
C LEU A 954 41.98 -13.96 14.47
N SER A 955 42.73 -13.11 15.15
CA SER A 955 42.31 -12.49 16.40
C SER A 955 41.12 -11.54 16.18
N GLU A 956 41.13 -10.76 15.10
CA GLU A 956 40.00 -9.93 14.66
C GLU A 956 38.79 -10.81 14.27
N ALA A 957 39.01 -11.91 13.55
CA ALA A 957 37.95 -12.87 13.22
C ALA A 957 37.30 -13.46 14.48
N ASN A 958 38.10 -13.78 15.50
CA ASN A 958 37.64 -14.31 16.78
C ASN A 958 36.91 -13.24 17.63
N ALA A 959 37.35 -11.98 17.56
CA ALA A 959 36.70 -10.86 18.23
C ALA A 959 35.28 -10.60 17.67
N LEU A 960 35.10 -10.80 16.36
CA LEU A 960 33.79 -10.68 15.70
C LEU A 960 32.88 -11.89 15.98
N ASN A 961 33.40 -13.10 15.83
CA ASN A 961 32.65 -14.33 16.11
C ASN A 961 33.56 -15.43 16.68
N ASN A 962 33.44 -15.67 17.99
CA ASN A 962 34.20 -16.69 18.70
C ASN A 962 33.67 -18.12 18.56
N THR A 963 32.57 -18.32 17.82
CA THR A 963 31.92 -19.64 17.64
C THR A 963 32.42 -20.37 16.40
N ASN A 964 33.22 -19.74 15.55
CA ASN A 964 33.74 -20.38 14.34
C ASN A 964 34.90 -21.34 14.68
N PRO A 965 34.74 -22.67 14.46
CA PRO A 965 35.79 -23.64 14.79
C PRO A 965 37.04 -23.52 13.92
N GLU A 966 36.94 -22.99 12.69
CA GLU A 966 38.09 -22.88 11.78
C GLU A 966 39.09 -21.82 12.27
N VAL A 967 38.59 -20.70 12.81
CA VAL A 967 39.43 -19.64 13.39
C VAL A 967 40.29 -20.21 14.53
N TRP A 968 39.66 -20.94 15.45
CA TRP A 968 40.37 -21.62 16.55
C TRP A 968 41.38 -22.66 16.05
N GLY A 969 41.05 -23.37 14.97
CA GLY A 969 41.95 -24.36 14.37
C GLY A 969 43.22 -23.72 13.78
N TYR A 970 43.07 -22.63 13.04
CA TYR A 970 44.23 -21.90 12.48
C TYR A 970 45.03 -21.16 13.56
N LEU A 971 44.39 -20.60 14.60
CA LEU A 971 45.10 -20.06 15.77
C LEU A 971 45.92 -21.14 16.48
N ALA A 972 45.38 -22.36 16.63
CA ALA A 972 46.13 -23.48 17.20
C ALA A 972 47.37 -23.84 16.36
N LEU A 973 47.25 -23.84 15.02
CA LEU A 973 48.38 -24.05 14.12
C LEU A 973 49.45 -22.98 14.26
N ILE A 974 49.06 -21.71 14.31
CA ILE A 974 50.01 -20.59 14.44
C ILE A 974 50.73 -20.67 15.79
N CYS A 975 50.02 -20.90 16.90
CA CYS A 975 50.63 -21.03 18.22
C CYS A 975 51.65 -22.18 18.31
N LEU A 976 51.45 -23.27 17.53
CA LEU A 976 52.40 -24.37 17.42
C LEU A 976 53.63 -24.02 16.55
N GLN A 977 53.48 -23.16 15.55
CA GLN A 977 54.54 -22.82 14.58
C GLN A 977 55.40 -21.60 14.96
N VAL A 978 54.90 -20.69 15.80
CA VAL A 978 55.67 -19.50 16.26
C VAL A 978 56.92 -19.93 17.04
N SER A 979 58.06 -19.30 16.73
CA SER A 979 59.38 -19.58 17.32
C SER A 979 59.39 -19.30 18.83
N GLY A 980 59.23 -20.36 19.63
CA GLY A 980 59.09 -20.29 21.08
C GLY A 980 58.02 -21.22 21.64
N GLY A 981 57.10 -21.71 20.79
CA GLY A 981 56.09 -22.72 21.11
C GLY A 981 55.13 -22.28 22.22
N ARG A 982 54.05 -21.56 21.87
CA ARG A 982 52.98 -21.19 22.82
C ARG A 982 52.04 -22.38 23.05
N GLN A 983 52.58 -23.42 23.69
CA GLN A 983 51.96 -24.74 23.83
C GLN A 983 50.62 -24.69 24.57
N LEU A 984 50.56 -23.96 25.69
CA LEU A 984 49.33 -23.84 26.48
C LEU A 984 48.20 -23.15 25.71
N GLU A 985 48.51 -22.11 24.95
CA GLU A 985 47.54 -21.41 24.11
C GLU A 985 47.06 -22.29 22.95
N ALA A 986 47.97 -23.05 22.34
CA ALA A 986 47.62 -24.01 21.28
C ALA A 986 46.66 -25.11 21.78
N GLU A 987 46.90 -25.67 22.98
CA GLU A 987 46.01 -26.67 23.58
C GLU A 987 44.61 -26.11 23.88
N GLN A 988 44.54 -24.88 24.39
CA GLN A 988 43.27 -24.20 24.61
C GLN A 988 42.52 -24.00 23.30
N CYS A 989 43.17 -23.46 22.28
CA CYS A 989 42.58 -23.25 20.95
C CYS A 989 42.10 -24.57 20.33
N TYR A 990 42.89 -25.64 20.44
CA TYR A 990 42.50 -26.96 19.95
C TYR A 990 41.29 -27.53 20.71
N LYS A 991 41.23 -27.37 22.03
CA LYS A 991 40.07 -27.78 22.84
C LYS A 991 38.79 -27.06 22.40
N TYR A 992 38.87 -25.75 22.10
CA TYR A 992 37.74 -25.00 21.55
C TYR A 992 37.36 -25.46 20.14
N THR A 993 38.35 -25.76 19.30
CA THR A 993 38.16 -26.33 17.95
C THR A 993 37.35 -27.63 17.98
N VAL A 994 37.69 -28.55 18.90
CA VAL A 994 36.97 -29.82 19.08
C VAL A 994 35.59 -29.59 19.69
N LYS A 995 35.48 -28.71 20.70
CA LYS A 995 34.22 -28.37 21.36
C LYS A 995 33.19 -27.78 20.40
N LEU A 996 33.63 -26.92 19.49
CA LEU A 996 32.80 -26.26 18.48
C LEU A 996 32.54 -27.14 17.25
N GLY A 997 33.19 -28.30 17.17
CA GLY A 997 32.90 -29.33 16.15
C GLY A 997 33.42 -28.98 14.75
N LEU A 998 34.73 -28.75 14.62
CA LEU A 998 35.37 -28.52 13.32
C LEU A 998 35.05 -29.65 12.31
N LYS A 999 34.42 -29.30 11.19
CA LYS A 999 34.08 -30.23 10.10
C LYS A 999 35.20 -30.40 9.06
N ASN A 1000 36.13 -29.45 9.01
CA ASN A 1000 37.19 -29.44 8.00
C ASN A 1000 38.26 -30.49 8.32
N ASN A 1001 38.17 -31.63 7.63
CA ASN A 1001 39.09 -32.77 7.83
C ASN A 1001 40.53 -32.47 7.43
N THR A 1002 40.77 -31.59 6.45
CA THR A 1002 42.14 -31.25 6.03
C THR A 1002 42.83 -30.44 7.11
N LEU A 1003 42.13 -29.45 7.69
CA LEU A 1003 42.64 -28.65 8.80
C LEU A 1003 42.89 -29.52 10.05
N LEU A 1004 41.98 -30.44 10.37
CA LEU A 1004 42.19 -31.39 11.47
C LEU A 1004 43.43 -32.27 11.26
N HIS A 1005 43.68 -32.72 10.03
CA HIS A 1005 44.87 -33.49 9.71
C HIS A 1005 46.15 -32.65 9.86
N GLU A 1006 46.15 -31.42 9.35
CA GLU A 1006 47.28 -30.49 9.49
C GLU A 1006 47.59 -30.19 10.97
N ILE A 1007 46.57 -29.98 11.80
CA ILE A 1007 46.73 -29.79 13.25
C ILE A 1007 47.37 -31.03 13.88
N ARG A 1008 46.89 -32.24 13.56
CA ARG A 1008 47.45 -33.49 14.10
C ARG A 1008 48.90 -33.70 13.67
N GLU A 1009 49.24 -33.40 12.43
CA GLU A 1009 50.63 -33.45 11.97
C GLU A 1009 51.51 -32.45 12.72
N ALA A 1010 51.06 -31.21 12.91
CA ALA A 1010 51.78 -30.22 13.69
C ALA A 1010 51.98 -30.68 15.14
N GLN A 1011 50.93 -31.21 15.77
CA GLN A 1011 50.98 -31.82 17.10
C GLN A 1011 52.01 -32.95 17.20
N GLN A 1012 52.08 -33.84 16.20
CA GLN A 1012 53.08 -34.92 16.14
C GLN A 1012 54.51 -34.40 15.96
N ARG A 1013 54.71 -33.38 15.12
CA ARG A 1013 56.04 -32.79 14.86
C ARG A 1013 56.61 -32.09 16.09
N PHE A 1014 55.77 -31.43 16.88
CA PHE A 1014 56.20 -30.68 18.06
C PHE A 1014 56.05 -31.46 19.37
N GLY A 1015 55.32 -32.59 19.38
CA GLY A 1015 55.26 -33.55 20.50
C GLY A 1015 54.16 -33.29 21.53
N PHE A 1016 53.02 -32.71 21.16
CA PHE A 1016 51.97 -32.29 22.11
C PHE A 1016 50.56 -32.62 21.63
N GLY A 1017 49.70 -33.11 22.55
CA GLY A 1017 48.24 -33.14 22.41
C GLY A 1017 47.65 -34.36 21.69
N ASP A 1018 47.70 -35.54 22.32
CA ASP A 1018 46.72 -36.60 22.05
C ASP A 1018 45.82 -36.78 23.28
N PRO A 1019 44.55 -36.30 23.28
CA PRO A 1019 43.63 -36.51 24.40
C PRO A 1019 43.10 -37.96 24.45
N SER A 1020 43.61 -38.87 23.61
CA SER A 1020 43.36 -40.31 23.73
C SER A 1020 44.34 -41.04 24.68
N LEU A 1021 45.16 -40.30 25.43
CA LEU A 1021 45.97 -40.76 26.56
C LEU A 1021 45.44 -40.25 27.91
#